data_AF-A0A2V2RQ67-F1
#
_entry.id   AF-A0A2V2RQ67-F1
#
_cell.length_a   1.000
_cell.length_b   1.000
_cell.length_c   1.000
_cell.angle_alpha   90.00
_cell.angle_beta   90.00
_cell.angle_gamma   90.00
#
_symmetry.space_group_name_H-M   'P 1'
#
loop_
_entity.id
_entity.type
_entity.pdbx_description
1 polymer ?
#
loop_
_entity_poly.entity_id
_entity_poly.type
_entity_poly.pdbx_seq_one_letter_code
_entity_poly.pdbx_strand_id
1 'polypeptide(L)'
;MFEYAVVAYGEIGVNTYVNWPGPGEMFVGVNFGFEKVLVNKLFTDFAFPLALNDPQFEPRTLPERLNDRVNILDWGADPTGQTDSSAAIQAAIDYAYENLGGSRWRHGAEVFMPAGTYWLDNPVRVSIPGNDYQYWESTTTYAAGDRVRYGSIIDIMGIPYSNAFTSKVDGNLNNVPDGIGAEAYWEYSFYSLKCTRFTGASMDATVLKGNNVGFLLLDDEANNFGFHSIMNFTIWNQSQSPGSGALLIRNWFRAPLVSSVRFIGDSGFLPINYLTHMTVRDCIFECSTPVGRADSLMRHRIVPPAPPWPGPVISSMAYDTATKTVIATCTGPHGLALGVEQPLMIWCEPFIWISAAVTNHHTQATTLWRGIVFVMPIGASTFTFPAPRWSLDSISAFNVALSNNDLTATATSSGNYNFARTGSPALGKSYWEATVESKTAELTIGLYSAGIGGEEGQIHMGGSRLSIAVRANDGTIWSDNVQVGALGAGYDVGDTICVAADQAAELVWFRKNGDDWNGNASYDPASGVGGISLYNLLVRRDLRIYPALAPLTVNDQITINIGTGAFSYLMPSGYQNAMASLTSARWEHPESIGALTNIGFQNCTAIGFDIGFAMGPIGNALKFCRALQCNTGIRMRVVFGTVGVSILGNWMDRCEIGIDAPNSRSTTVTANVVTGDTGTCNSAPISSMVWSSGDHSVTVNTAAAHNIPIDTTKLILDVADTVQWGIPSNGITSISNITSTSFRYAGPASTPPAFASGTWNYPLNMAIRAHSITNCSFMANALTGMAYANGSVNLQPHLFGWSNLMMAMNVPCGWVGPYDSSASFKYISCWTDGHTPPNTLRFSWLPGGGLAREPGPMEGQEYNVMDCQTAAFGDIVIGGGTNHYKVRHNASNWIRVG
;
A
#
# COMPACT_ATOMS: atom_id res chain seq x y z
N MET A 1 -9.73 62.40 -27.92
CA MET A 1 -8.86 62.18 -26.75
C MET A 1 -8.37 60.73 -26.81
N PHE A 2 -7.08 60.52 -26.56
CA PHE A 2 -6.38 59.31 -26.04
C PHE A 2 -7.14 57.96 -25.98
N GLU A 3 -6.55 56.79 -26.31
CA GLU A 3 -5.21 56.44 -26.80
C GLU A 3 -5.19 54.92 -27.09
N TYR A 4 -4.41 54.45 -28.07
CA TYR A 4 -3.75 53.13 -28.00
C TYR A 4 -2.58 53.10 -28.98
N ALA A 5 -1.41 52.68 -28.51
CA ALA A 5 -0.16 52.72 -29.25
C ALA A 5 0.28 51.32 -29.71
N VAL A 6 0.80 51.24 -30.95
CA VAL A 6 1.68 50.16 -31.41
C VAL A 6 2.76 50.80 -32.28
N VAL A 7 4.04 50.60 -31.93
CA VAL A 7 5.19 51.14 -32.66
C VAL A 7 6.19 50.02 -32.92
N ALA A 8 6.37 49.69 -34.21
CA ALA A 8 7.59 49.25 -34.95
C ALA A 8 8.54 48.16 -34.34
N TYR A 9 9.31 47.38 -35.10
CA TYR A 9 9.91 47.58 -36.43
C TYR A 9 10.00 46.27 -37.26
N GLY A 10 10.16 46.40 -38.58
CA GLY A 10 10.56 45.28 -39.46
C GLY A 10 10.23 45.51 -40.94
N GLU A 11 10.95 46.41 -41.63
CA GLU A 11 10.74 46.67 -43.06
C GLU A 11 11.35 45.58 -43.96
N ILE A 12 10.59 45.14 -44.97
CA ILE A 12 11.15 44.70 -46.26
C ILE A 12 10.37 45.45 -47.35
N GLY A 13 11.00 46.46 -47.95
CA GLY A 13 10.38 47.28 -48.98
C GLY A 13 10.32 46.56 -50.33
N VAL A 14 9.12 46.48 -50.92
CA VAL A 14 8.93 46.20 -52.34
C VAL A 14 8.14 47.35 -52.96
N ASN A 15 8.80 48.15 -53.79
CA ASN A 15 8.17 49.23 -54.53
C ASN A 15 7.43 48.67 -55.75
N THR A 16 6.10 48.76 -55.77
CA THR A 16 5.29 48.56 -56.98
C THR A 16 4.42 49.79 -57.23
N TYR A 17 4.78 50.59 -58.25
CA TYR A 17 3.89 51.61 -58.79
C TYR A 17 2.70 50.92 -59.49
N VAL A 18 1.49 51.16 -58.98
CA VAL A 18 0.25 50.78 -59.66
C VAL A 18 -0.29 52.01 -60.38
N ASN A 19 -0.48 51.89 -61.70
CA ASN A 19 -1.23 52.86 -62.48
C ASN A 19 -2.38 52.12 -63.19
N TRP A 20 -3.61 52.54 -62.94
CA TRP A 20 -4.83 52.00 -63.57
C TRP A 20 -4.97 52.56 -64.99
N PRO A 21 -5.45 51.77 -65.97
CA PRO A 21 -6.91 51.76 -66.19
C PRO A 21 -7.53 50.46 -66.76
N GLY A 22 -8.83 50.29 -66.54
CA GLY A 22 -9.74 49.65 -67.50
C GLY A 22 -10.07 48.16 -67.27
N PRO A 23 -11.35 47.75 -67.42
CA PRO A 23 -11.75 46.35 -67.30
C PRO A 23 -11.63 45.61 -68.65
N GLY A 24 -10.76 44.60 -68.71
CA GLY A 24 -10.61 43.75 -69.89
C GLY A 24 -9.32 42.93 -69.85
N GLU A 25 -9.45 41.68 -69.41
CA GLU A 25 -8.49 40.55 -69.51
C GLU A 25 -7.03 40.88 -69.88
N MET A 26 -6.12 40.75 -68.92
CA MET A 26 -4.69 40.59 -69.20
C MET A 26 -4.07 39.54 -68.30
N PHE A 27 -3.58 38.44 -68.89
CA PHE A 27 -2.74 37.47 -68.21
C PHE A 27 -1.36 38.08 -67.93
N VAL A 28 -1.12 38.53 -66.70
CA VAL A 28 0.24 38.88 -66.26
C VAL A 28 0.99 37.59 -65.93
N GLY A 29 1.66 37.04 -66.94
CA GLY A 29 2.63 35.98 -66.75
C GLY A 29 3.88 36.51 -66.04
N VAL A 30 3.90 36.45 -64.70
CA VAL A 30 5.12 36.70 -63.93
C VAL A 30 6.06 35.52 -64.13
N ASN A 31 6.95 35.65 -65.10
CA ASN A 31 7.99 34.66 -65.36
C ASN A 31 9.07 34.76 -64.28
N PHE A 32 8.89 34.02 -63.19
CA PHE A 32 9.93 33.85 -62.17
C PHE A 32 11.08 33.04 -62.77
N GLY A 33 12.05 33.74 -63.35
CA GLY A 33 13.34 33.21 -63.73
C GLY A 33 14.14 32.78 -62.51
N PHE A 34 13.77 31.66 -61.90
CA PHE A 34 14.65 30.91 -61.01
C PHE A 34 15.76 30.29 -61.86
N GLU A 35 16.78 31.10 -62.16
CA GLU A 35 18.04 30.59 -62.67
C GLU A 35 18.56 29.57 -61.67
N LYS A 36 18.52 28.31 -62.09
CA LYS A 36 18.67 27.15 -61.21
C LYS A 36 20.15 26.94 -60.92
N VAL A 37 20.72 27.79 -60.07
CA VAL A 37 22.02 27.57 -59.43
C VAL A 37 21.88 26.41 -58.44
N LEU A 38 21.79 25.21 -59.01
CA LEU A 38 21.85 23.93 -58.32
C LEU A 38 23.30 23.71 -57.88
N VAL A 39 23.75 24.50 -56.90
CA VAL A 39 24.83 24.04 -56.04
C VAL A 39 24.27 22.81 -55.33
N ASN A 40 24.87 21.64 -55.57
CA ASN A 40 24.61 20.43 -54.79
C ASN A 40 25.11 20.65 -53.34
N LYS A 41 24.40 21.47 -52.56
CA LYS A 41 24.37 21.29 -51.12
C LYS A 41 23.54 20.03 -50.89
N LEU A 42 24.24 18.95 -50.53
CA LEU A 42 23.60 17.74 -50.06
C LEU A 42 22.71 18.11 -48.85
N PHE A 43 21.62 17.36 -48.65
CA PHE A 43 20.66 17.63 -47.58
C PHE A 43 21.29 17.55 -46.16
N THR A 44 22.50 17.01 -46.07
CA THR A 44 23.39 17.02 -44.91
C THR A 44 23.79 18.42 -44.45
N ASP A 45 23.92 19.39 -45.37
CA ASP A 45 24.56 20.69 -45.10
C ASP A 45 23.55 21.80 -44.81
N PHE A 46 22.26 21.43 -44.70
CA PHE A 46 21.18 22.37 -44.40
C PHE A 46 21.11 22.60 -42.88
N ALA A 47 21.78 23.66 -42.41
CA ALA A 47 21.62 24.16 -41.06
C ALA A 47 20.22 24.78 -40.91
N PHE A 48 19.43 24.29 -39.96
CA PHE A 48 18.11 24.86 -39.68
C PHE A 48 18.28 26.18 -38.91
N PRO A 49 17.80 27.32 -39.43
CA PRO A 49 17.88 28.59 -38.71
C PRO A 49 17.06 28.52 -37.41
N LEU A 50 17.50 29.31 -36.43
CA LEU A 50 16.94 29.33 -35.09
C LEU A 50 15.46 29.74 -35.08
N ALA A 51 14.71 29.26 -34.08
CA ALA A 51 13.54 30.00 -33.64
C ALA A 51 14.02 31.39 -33.18
N LEU A 52 13.43 32.46 -33.72
CA LEU A 52 14.01 33.80 -33.59
C LEU A 52 14.19 34.21 -32.10
N ASN A 53 15.38 34.74 -31.80
CA ASN A 53 15.76 35.54 -30.63
C ASN A 53 16.46 34.85 -29.43
N ASP A 54 17.02 33.64 -29.56
CA ASP A 54 17.99 33.13 -28.57
C ASP A 54 19.44 33.14 -29.12
N PRO A 55 20.33 34.03 -28.64
CA PRO A 55 21.70 34.14 -29.12
C PRO A 55 22.67 33.07 -28.56
N GLN A 56 22.23 32.12 -27.73
CA GLN A 56 23.10 31.05 -27.19
C GLN A 56 23.12 29.76 -28.04
N PHE A 57 22.37 29.70 -29.14
CA PHE A 57 22.26 28.49 -29.96
C PHE A 57 23.04 28.58 -31.28
N GLU A 58 24.02 27.70 -31.44
CA GLU A 58 24.68 27.46 -32.73
C GLU A 58 23.72 26.75 -33.71
N PRO A 59 23.66 27.16 -35.00
CA PRO A 59 22.86 26.48 -36.02
C PRO A 59 23.31 25.02 -36.21
N ARG A 60 22.37 24.07 -36.11
CA ARG A 60 22.63 22.63 -36.29
C ARG A 60 22.11 22.12 -37.63
N THR A 61 22.93 21.31 -38.29
CA THR A 61 22.64 20.57 -39.53
C THR A 61 21.67 19.41 -39.30
N LEU A 62 21.10 18.86 -40.37
CA LEU A 62 20.21 17.69 -40.26
C LEU A 62 20.91 16.45 -39.66
N PRO A 63 22.16 16.08 -40.04
CA PRO A 63 22.88 14.97 -39.41
C PRO A 63 23.11 15.19 -37.91
N GLU A 64 23.46 16.40 -37.48
CA GLU A 64 23.63 16.72 -36.05
C GLU A 64 22.32 16.61 -35.26
N ARG A 65 21.16 16.85 -35.88
CA ARG A 65 19.84 16.64 -35.27
C ARG A 65 19.39 15.18 -35.30
N LEU A 66 19.83 14.40 -36.30
CA LEU A 66 19.59 12.95 -36.34
C LEU A 66 20.47 12.21 -35.32
N ASN A 67 21.66 12.73 -35.02
CA ASN A 67 22.53 12.24 -33.94
C ASN A 67 21.93 12.41 -32.54
N ASP A 68 20.94 13.28 -32.32
CA ASP A 68 20.24 13.42 -31.03
C ASP A 68 19.34 12.20 -30.71
N ARG A 69 19.18 11.23 -31.64
CA ARG A 69 18.31 10.06 -31.49
C ARG A 69 19.09 8.76 -31.57
N VAL A 70 19.16 8.01 -30.47
CA VAL A 70 19.84 6.72 -30.38
C VAL A 70 18.83 5.60 -30.62
N ASN A 71 18.99 4.86 -31.71
CA ASN A 71 18.14 3.72 -32.05
C ASN A 71 18.71 2.42 -31.45
N ILE A 72 17.93 1.70 -30.65
CA ILE A 72 18.40 0.48 -29.97
C ILE A 72 18.80 -0.67 -30.93
N LEU A 73 18.31 -0.65 -32.19
CA LEU A 73 18.72 -1.65 -33.19
C LEU A 73 20.19 -1.49 -33.60
N ASP A 74 20.74 -0.26 -33.56
CA ASP A 74 22.14 0.01 -33.89
C ASP A 74 23.10 -0.58 -32.83
N TRP A 75 22.55 -0.96 -31.67
CA TRP A 75 23.24 -1.62 -30.54
C TRP A 75 22.97 -3.14 -30.48
N GLY A 76 22.28 -3.69 -31.48
CA GLY A 76 22.01 -5.12 -31.59
C GLY A 76 20.79 -5.62 -30.81
N ALA A 77 19.85 -4.75 -30.44
CA ALA A 77 18.57 -5.18 -29.86
C ALA A 77 17.73 -5.98 -30.88
N ASP A 78 17.07 -7.05 -30.43
CA ASP A 78 16.27 -7.94 -31.28
C ASP A 78 14.77 -7.56 -31.22
N PRO A 79 14.20 -7.01 -32.31
CA PRO A 79 12.78 -6.63 -32.37
C PRO A 79 11.84 -7.83 -32.54
N THR A 80 12.35 -9.07 -32.61
CA THR A 80 11.54 -10.28 -32.66
C THR A 80 11.29 -10.90 -31.27
N GLY A 81 12.09 -10.52 -30.27
CA GLY A 81 12.00 -11.02 -28.90
C GLY A 81 12.42 -12.48 -28.75
N GLN A 82 13.26 -12.98 -29.66
CA GLN A 82 13.85 -14.31 -29.60
C GLN A 82 15.14 -14.32 -28.78
N THR A 83 15.84 -13.18 -28.66
CA THR A 83 17.06 -13.03 -27.86
C THR A 83 16.95 -11.88 -26.84
N ASP A 84 17.72 -12.00 -25.75
CA ASP A 84 17.81 -10.98 -24.70
C ASP A 84 18.37 -9.65 -25.27
N SER A 85 17.56 -8.60 -25.17
CA SER A 85 17.88 -7.24 -25.61
C SER A 85 18.32 -6.34 -24.46
N SER A 86 18.34 -6.81 -23.20
CA SER A 86 18.69 -5.98 -22.03
C SER A 86 20.05 -5.29 -22.18
N ALA A 87 21.09 -6.01 -22.64
CA ALA A 87 22.43 -5.46 -22.80
C ALA A 87 22.52 -4.42 -23.94
N ALA A 88 21.84 -4.65 -25.06
CA ALA A 88 21.82 -3.73 -26.20
C ALA A 88 21.08 -2.43 -25.86
N ILE A 89 19.94 -2.54 -25.16
CA ILE A 89 19.16 -1.38 -24.73
C ILE A 89 19.92 -0.59 -23.66
N GLN A 90 20.60 -1.26 -22.72
CA GLN A 90 21.44 -0.57 -21.74
C GLN A 90 22.58 0.20 -22.44
N ALA A 91 23.31 -0.42 -23.37
CA ALA A 91 24.40 0.25 -24.09
C ALA A 91 23.92 1.47 -24.90
N ALA A 92 22.71 1.43 -25.47
CA ALA A 92 22.08 2.57 -26.13
C ALA A 92 21.77 3.72 -25.16
N ILE A 93 21.30 3.42 -23.94
CA ILE A 93 21.06 4.39 -22.86
C ILE A 93 22.38 5.01 -22.40
N ASP A 94 23.40 4.17 -22.19
CA ASP A 94 24.71 4.59 -21.72
C ASP A 94 25.37 5.54 -22.73
N TYR A 95 25.32 5.20 -24.03
CA TYR A 95 25.80 6.07 -25.09
C TYR A 95 25.01 7.39 -25.19
N ALA A 96 23.68 7.34 -25.11
CA ALA A 96 22.81 8.51 -25.08
C ALA A 96 23.17 9.46 -23.94
N TYR A 97 23.57 8.91 -22.79
CA TYR A 97 23.98 9.66 -21.62
C TYR A 97 25.39 10.26 -21.74
N GLU A 98 26.37 9.45 -22.17
CA GLU A 98 27.80 9.81 -22.17
C GLU A 98 28.19 10.72 -23.34
N ASN A 99 27.70 10.42 -24.55
CA ASN A 99 28.24 11.00 -25.79
C ASN A 99 27.39 12.16 -26.32
N LEU A 100 26.08 12.14 -26.06
CA LEU A 100 25.14 13.15 -26.54
C LEU A 100 24.76 14.18 -25.46
N GLY A 101 24.95 13.85 -24.18
CA GLY A 101 24.78 14.74 -23.03
C GLY A 101 25.89 15.79 -22.89
N GLY A 102 26.02 16.68 -23.88
CA GLY A 102 27.10 17.66 -23.97
C GLY A 102 27.26 18.60 -22.76
N SER A 103 28.52 18.77 -22.33
CA SER A 103 29.03 19.80 -21.40
C SER A 103 28.04 20.35 -20.35
N ARG A 104 27.60 19.52 -19.38
CA ARG A 104 26.75 19.87 -18.20
C ARG A 104 25.38 20.55 -18.47
N TRP A 105 25.11 20.99 -19.69
CA TRP A 105 24.06 21.96 -20.03
C TRP A 105 23.26 21.60 -21.29
N ARG A 106 23.75 20.66 -22.13
CA ARG A 106 23.08 20.31 -23.39
C ARG A 106 22.08 19.17 -23.22
N HIS A 107 21.00 19.29 -23.97
CA HIS A 107 19.82 18.44 -23.99
C HIS A 107 20.15 16.94 -24.02
N GLY A 108 19.36 16.13 -23.30
CA GLY A 108 19.50 14.68 -23.37
C GLY A 108 18.93 14.12 -24.68
N ALA A 109 19.51 13.01 -25.12
CA ALA A 109 19.12 12.33 -26.36
C ALA A 109 17.79 11.57 -26.23
N GLU A 110 17.16 11.30 -27.37
CA GLU A 110 16.01 10.40 -27.45
C GLU A 110 16.49 8.97 -27.70
N VAL A 111 16.29 8.07 -26.74
CA VAL A 111 16.42 6.62 -26.97
C VAL A 111 15.14 6.16 -27.66
N PHE A 112 15.28 5.79 -28.94
CA PHE A 112 14.19 5.35 -29.79
C PHE A 112 14.15 3.83 -29.88
N MET A 113 12.94 3.29 -29.68
CA MET A 113 12.62 1.88 -29.79
C MET A 113 11.70 1.69 -31.00
N PRO A 114 12.18 1.13 -32.12
CA PRO A 114 11.34 0.80 -33.26
C PRO A 114 10.20 -0.18 -32.92
N ALA A 115 9.34 -0.45 -33.90
CA ALA A 115 8.33 -1.49 -33.77
C ALA A 115 9.01 -2.86 -33.64
N GLY A 116 8.59 -3.63 -32.64
CA GLY A 116 9.19 -4.90 -32.26
C GLY A 116 8.76 -5.36 -30.87
N THR A 117 8.91 -6.65 -30.59
CA THR A 117 8.95 -7.18 -29.22
C THR A 117 10.41 -7.35 -28.84
N TYR A 118 10.81 -6.87 -27.67
CA TYR A 118 12.18 -6.96 -27.16
C TYR A 118 12.14 -7.74 -25.85
N TRP A 119 12.82 -8.88 -25.81
CA TRP A 119 12.92 -9.69 -24.60
C TRP A 119 13.98 -9.11 -23.65
N LEU A 120 13.73 -9.17 -22.35
CA LEU A 120 14.57 -8.63 -21.29
C LEU A 120 14.70 -9.67 -20.17
N ASP A 121 15.85 -10.36 -20.10
CA ASP A 121 16.16 -11.27 -18.98
C ASP A 121 16.59 -10.48 -17.73
N ASN A 122 17.19 -9.31 -17.93
CA ASN A 122 17.73 -8.46 -16.87
C ASN A 122 17.01 -7.09 -16.82
N PRO A 123 16.79 -6.49 -15.64
CA PRO A 123 16.21 -5.14 -15.56
C PRO A 123 17.08 -4.13 -16.30
N VAL A 124 16.47 -3.26 -17.09
CA VAL A 124 17.16 -2.14 -17.72
C VAL A 124 17.14 -0.95 -16.75
N ARG A 125 18.32 -0.40 -16.47
CA ARG A 125 18.48 0.78 -15.62
C ARG A 125 18.48 2.04 -16.47
N VAL A 126 17.68 3.02 -16.07
CA VAL A 126 17.59 4.35 -16.73
C VAL A 126 18.56 5.37 -16.08
N SER A 127 19.35 4.93 -15.11
CA SER A 127 20.31 5.70 -14.31
C SER A 127 21.66 5.95 -15.01
N ILE A 128 22.54 6.71 -14.37
CA ILE A 128 23.84 7.11 -14.91
C ILE A 128 24.81 5.90 -14.98
N PRO A 129 25.51 5.66 -16.11
CA PRO A 129 26.53 4.60 -16.22
C PRO A 129 27.70 4.84 -15.26
N GLY A 130 28.15 3.78 -14.58
CA GLY A 130 29.30 3.85 -13.66
C GLY A 130 29.05 4.63 -12.36
N ASN A 131 27.88 5.26 -12.20
CA ASN A 131 27.48 5.99 -11.00
C ASN A 131 26.74 5.06 -10.02
N ASP A 132 27.25 3.84 -9.86
CA ASP A 132 27.13 3.12 -8.59
C ASP A 132 27.91 3.95 -7.56
N TYR A 133 27.30 5.05 -7.11
CA TYR A 133 27.80 5.92 -6.06
C TYR A 133 27.73 5.12 -4.77
N GLN A 134 28.79 4.33 -4.55
CA GLN A 134 29.16 3.86 -3.22
C GLN A 134 29.22 5.10 -2.34
N TYR A 135 28.20 5.28 -1.50
CA TYR A 135 28.15 6.30 -0.48
C TYR A 135 29.19 5.98 0.60
N TRP A 136 30.47 6.23 0.26
CA TRP A 136 31.59 6.34 1.20
C TRP A 136 31.84 5.15 2.14
N GLU A 137 31.51 3.93 1.72
CA GLU A 137 32.12 2.75 2.34
C GLU A 137 33.58 2.63 1.88
N SER A 138 34.52 2.61 2.84
CA SER A 138 35.93 2.82 2.57
C SER A 138 36.56 1.71 1.71
N THR A 139 37.38 2.12 0.75
CA THR A 139 38.11 1.24 -0.17
C THR A 139 38.89 0.13 0.55
N THR A 140 38.41 -1.11 0.43
CA THR A 140 39.23 -2.31 0.58
C THR A 140 39.25 -3.03 -0.76
N THR A 141 40.43 -3.17 -1.36
CA THR A 141 40.61 -3.64 -2.74
C THR A 141 40.30 -5.13 -2.85
N TYR A 142 39.23 -5.51 -3.54
CA TYR A 142 38.97 -6.90 -3.93
C TYR A 142 39.54 -7.19 -5.32
N ALA A 143 40.10 -8.40 -5.49
CA ALA A 143 40.80 -8.80 -6.71
C ALA A 143 39.83 -9.12 -7.86
N ALA A 144 40.28 -8.93 -9.10
CA ALA A 144 39.50 -9.22 -10.29
C ALA A 144 39.21 -10.73 -10.42
N GLY A 145 37.96 -11.14 -10.19
CA GLY A 145 37.52 -12.54 -10.35
C GLY A 145 36.08 -12.83 -9.92
N ASP A 146 35.56 -12.13 -8.90
CA ASP A 146 34.27 -12.48 -8.30
C ASP A 146 33.06 -11.85 -9.00
N ARG A 147 32.10 -12.70 -9.38
CA ARG A 147 30.79 -12.29 -9.94
C ARG A 147 29.84 -11.87 -8.81
N VAL A 148 29.70 -10.58 -8.59
CA VAL A 148 28.70 -10.01 -7.67
C VAL A 148 27.28 -10.25 -8.22
N ARG A 149 26.41 -10.89 -7.43
CA ARG A 149 24.97 -10.98 -7.72
C ARG A 149 24.25 -9.78 -7.09
N TYR A 150 23.69 -8.90 -7.91
CA TYR A 150 22.77 -7.86 -7.43
C TYR A 150 21.48 -8.52 -6.91
N GLY A 151 21.30 -8.53 -5.58
CA GLY A 151 20.19 -9.24 -4.93
C GLY A 151 19.69 -8.61 -3.64
N SER A 152 20.07 -7.38 -3.33
CA SER A 152 19.68 -6.68 -2.10
C SER A 152 19.26 -5.24 -2.39
N ILE A 153 17.98 -4.92 -2.15
CA ILE A 153 17.50 -3.54 -2.06
C ILE A 153 18.06 -2.96 -0.75
N ILE A 154 18.86 -1.90 -0.86
CA ILE A 154 19.48 -1.24 0.31
C ILE A 154 18.46 -0.29 0.96
N ASP A 155 18.23 -0.44 2.26
CA ASP A 155 17.37 0.44 3.07
C ASP A 155 18.12 1.72 3.45
N ILE A 156 18.01 2.76 2.60
CA ILE A 156 18.66 4.06 2.84
C ILE A 156 17.72 4.99 3.63
N MET A 157 17.73 4.86 4.96
CA MET A 157 17.19 5.87 5.87
C MET A 157 18.13 6.16 7.05
N GLY A 158 19.29 6.75 6.77
CA GLY A 158 20.15 7.28 7.84
C GLY A 158 21.53 7.77 7.38
N ILE A 159 21.64 9.03 6.96
CA ILE A 159 22.92 9.76 6.91
C ILE A 159 22.71 11.12 7.60
N PRO A 160 23.52 11.48 8.62
CA PRO A 160 23.52 12.83 9.18
C PRO A 160 24.24 13.81 8.24
N TYR A 161 23.72 15.02 8.07
CA TYR A 161 24.43 16.09 7.38
C TYR A 161 25.64 16.54 8.22
N SER A 162 26.83 16.01 7.91
CA SER A 162 28.09 16.54 8.42
C SER A 162 28.43 17.83 7.69
N ASN A 163 28.26 18.96 8.38
CA ASN A 163 28.65 20.27 7.88
C ASN A 163 30.18 20.38 7.71
N ALA A 164 30.61 21.22 6.78
CA ALA A 164 31.98 21.73 6.61
C ALA A 164 33.06 20.72 6.16
N PHE A 165 33.19 20.60 4.83
CA PHE A 165 34.50 20.43 4.20
C PHE A 165 35.26 21.77 4.29
N THR A 166 35.82 22.10 5.46
CA THR A 166 36.78 23.22 5.58
C THR A 166 38.13 22.77 5.06
N SER A 167 38.34 22.90 3.74
CA SER A 167 39.70 22.96 3.22
C SER A 167 40.42 24.13 3.88
N LYS A 168 41.48 23.81 4.60
CA LYS A 168 42.35 24.81 5.23
C LYS A 168 43.06 25.62 4.15
N VAL A 169 42.48 26.76 3.79
CA VAL A 169 43.21 27.85 3.13
C VAL A 169 43.70 28.77 4.24
N ASP A 170 44.90 28.48 4.74
CA ASP A 170 45.59 29.36 5.69
C ASP A 170 45.95 30.67 4.94
N GLY A 171 45.09 31.71 5.05
CA GLY A 171 45.11 32.87 4.14
C GLY A 171 44.33 34.11 4.58
N ASN A 172 44.64 34.66 5.76
CA ASN A 172 44.47 36.05 6.20
C ASN A 172 43.48 36.97 5.42
N LEU A 173 42.26 37.17 5.96
CA LEU A 173 41.23 38.08 5.43
C LEU A 173 40.81 39.21 6.41
N ASN A 174 41.77 39.81 7.11
CA ASN A 174 41.51 40.94 8.02
C ASN A 174 41.47 42.34 7.36
N ASN A 175 41.19 42.44 6.05
CA ASN A 175 41.19 43.72 5.31
C ASN A 175 40.16 43.76 4.17
N VAL A 176 38.86 43.72 4.50
CA VAL A 176 37.79 44.17 3.60
C VAL A 176 36.91 45.17 4.38
N PRO A 177 36.76 46.43 3.93
CA PRO A 177 35.95 47.41 4.65
C PRO A 177 34.46 47.07 4.67
N ASP A 178 33.81 47.24 5.82
CA ASP A 178 32.35 47.15 5.97
C ASP A 178 31.66 48.19 5.09
N GLY A 179 30.94 47.75 4.03
CA GLY A 179 30.36 48.71 3.09
C GLY A 179 29.56 48.21 1.89
N ILE A 180 29.17 46.93 1.79
CA ILE A 180 28.20 46.48 0.77
C ILE A 180 27.19 45.53 1.44
N GLY A 181 25.90 45.74 1.18
CA GLY A 181 24.80 45.07 1.87
C GLY A 181 24.70 43.56 1.58
N ALA A 182 24.43 42.79 2.63
CA ALA A 182 24.22 41.35 2.55
C ALA A 182 22.79 40.99 2.09
N GLU A 183 22.49 41.26 0.82
CA GLU A 183 21.37 40.62 0.09
C GLU A 183 21.90 39.71 -1.03
N ALA A 184 22.94 38.94 -0.73
CA ALA A 184 23.27 37.77 -1.51
C ALA A 184 22.30 36.64 -1.12
N TYR A 185 21.09 36.66 -1.67
CA TYR A 185 20.30 35.44 -1.80
C TYR A 185 21.20 34.39 -2.47
N TRP A 186 21.41 33.27 -1.80
CA TRP A 186 21.90 32.08 -2.49
C TRP A 186 20.77 31.59 -3.38
N GLU A 187 20.68 32.18 -4.57
CA GLU A 187 20.08 31.51 -5.71
C GLU A 187 20.88 30.23 -5.93
N TYR A 188 20.41 29.14 -5.32
CA TYR A 188 20.57 27.81 -5.90
C TYR A 188 19.82 27.84 -7.22
N SER A 189 20.46 28.40 -8.25
CA SER A 189 19.97 28.33 -9.61
C SER A 189 19.79 26.84 -9.91
N PHE A 190 18.58 26.44 -10.28
CA PHE A 190 18.25 25.03 -10.54
C PHE A 190 18.92 24.58 -11.84
N TYR A 191 20.21 24.26 -11.74
CA TYR A 191 21.07 23.95 -12.87
C TYR A 191 20.66 22.62 -13.52
N SER A 192 20.06 22.76 -14.71
CA SER A 192 19.54 21.71 -15.59
C SER A 192 20.37 21.71 -16.90
N LEU A 193 20.45 20.70 -17.78
CA LEU A 193 19.69 19.47 -17.99
C LEU A 193 20.64 18.31 -18.35
N LYS A 194 20.30 17.09 -17.92
CA LYS A 194 20.47 15.87 -18.72
C LYS A 194 19.12 15.16 -18.66
N CYS A 195 18.50 14.91 -19.81
CA CYS A 195 17.10 14.48 -19.89
C CYS A 195 16.87 13.54 -21.07
N THR A 196 17.11 12.25 -20.86
CA THR A 196 16.80 11.22 -21.84
C THR A 196 15.29 11.12 -22.02
N ARG A 197 14.85 11.06 -23.27
CA ARG A 197 13.47 10.71 -23.66
C ARG A 197 13.45 9.27 -24.14
N PHE A 198 12.50 8.49 -23.67
CA PHE A 198 12.24 7.14 -24.17
C PHE A 198 10.99 7.15 -25.03
N THR A 199 11.14 6.85 -26.32
CA THR A 199 10.03 6.86 -27.28
C THR A 199 9.97 5.53 -28.03
N GLY A 200 8.84 4.83 -27.95
CA GLY A 200 8.53 3.70 -28.83
C GLY A 200 7.85 4.14 -30.13
N ALA A 201 7.67 3.21 -31.07
CA ALA A 201 6.97 3.47 -32.32
C ALA A 201 5.45 3.67 -32.10
N SER A 202 4.84 2.82 -31.27
CA SER A 202 3.49 3.00 -30.71
C SER A 202 3.28 2.05 -29.53
N MET A 203 2.27 2.32 -28.70
CA MET A 203 1.88 1.47 -27.56
C MET A 203 1.73 -0.01 -27.96
N ASP A 204 1.09 -0.29 -29.11
CA ASP A 204 0.86 -1.66 -29.58
C ASP A 204 1.99 -2.20 -30.48
N ALA A 205 2.86 -1.34 -31.03
CA ALA A 205 3.92 -1.73 -31.95
C ALA A 205 5.26 -2.02 -31.28
N THR A 206 5.54 -1.42 -30.12
CA THR A 206 6.79 -1.60 -29.38
C THR A 206 6.47 -2.24 -28.02
N VAL A 207 7.02 -3.42 -27.74
CA VAL A 207 6.76 -4.19 -26.51
C VAL A 207 8.08 -4.57 -25.84
N LEU A 208 8.35 -4.05 -24.65
CA LEU A 208 9.40 -4.55 -23.76
C LEU A 208 8.82 -5.68 -22.92
N LYS A 209 9.43 -6.86 -22.93
CA LYS A 209 8.85 -8.07 -22.32
C LYS A 209 9.89 -8.84 -21.51
N GLY A 210 9.56 -9.27 -20.30
CA GLY A 210 10.45 -10.13 -19.50
C GLY A 210 9.70 -10.80 -18.36
N ASN A 211 10.39 -11.60 -17.55
CA ASN A 211 9.80 -12.36 -16.44
C ASN A 211 10.57 -12.11 -15.13
N ASN A 212 10.64 -10.84 -14.72
CA ASN A 212 11.51 -10.42 -13.63
C ASN A 212 10.75 -10.35 -12.29
N VAL A 213 11.31 -10.97 -11.25
CA VAL A 213 10.72 -10.96 -9.89
C VAL A 213 10.69 -9.58 -9.22
N GLY A 214 11.40 -8.59 -9.78
CA GLY A 214 11.30 -7.17 -9.43
C GLY A 214 10.56 -6.36 -10.49
N PHE A 215 11.14 -5.24 -10.92
CA PHE A 215 10.60 -4.40 -11.99
C PHE A 215 11.40 -4.53 -13.27
N LEU A 216 10.73 -4.44 -14.42
CA LEU A 216 11.36 -4.59 -15.73
C LEU A 216 12.19 -3.36 -16.13
N LEU A 217 11.67 -2.17 -15.80
CA LEU A 217 12.39 -0.89 -15.89
C LEU A 217 12.58 -0.28 -14.50
N LEU A 218 13.79 0.20 -14.23
CA LEU A 218 14.19 0.82 -12.95
C LEU A 218 14.79 2.21 -13.18
N ASP A 219 14.18 3.24 -12.59
CA ASP A 219 14.83 4.50 -12.24
C ASP A 219 15.08 4.50 -10.73
N ASP A 220 16.35 4.31 -10.32
CA ASP A 220 16.75 3.99 -8.94
C ASP A 220 17.54 5.12 -8.24
N GLU A 221 17.72 6.28 -8.88
CA GLU A 221 18.58 7.33 -8.35
C GLU A 221 17.89 8.28 -7.35
N ALA A 222 18.38 8.29 -6.11
CA ALA A 222 18.13 9.37 -5.15
C ALA A 222 18.67 10.75 -5.62
N ASN A 223 19.51 10.77 -6.65
CA ASN A 223 20.27 11.94 -7.11
C ASN A 223 19.62 12.65 -8.31
N ASN A 224 18.44 13.27 -8.17
CA ASN A 224 17.92 14.37 -9.05
C ASN A 224 17.91 14.21 -10.60
N PHE A 225 18.29 13.07 -11.19
CA PHE A 225 18.62 12.91 -12.61
C PHE A 225 17.77 11.89 -13.37
N GLY A 226 16.57 11.57 -12.89
CA GLY A 226 15.62 10.74 -13.64
C GLY A 226 15.17 11.36 -14.98
N PHE A 227 14.58 10.50 -15.80
CA PHE A 227 14.13 10.76 -17.18
C PHE A 227 13.13 11.93 -17.30
N HIS A 228 13.00 12.48 -18.52
CA HIS A 228 12.03 13.55 -18.78
C HIS A 228 10.68 13.03 -19.26
N SER A 229 10.69 12.02 -20.14
CA SER A 229 9.44 11.45 -20.67
C SER A 229 9.61 10.01 -21.15
N ILE A 230 8.62 9.17 -20.87
CA ILE A 230 8.47 7.79 -21.36
C ILE A 230 7.19 7.73 -22.17
N MET A 231 7.25 7.38 -23.46
CA MET A 231 6.10 7.48 -24.35
C MET A 231 6.02 6.38 -25.41
N ASN A 232 4.79 5.99 -25.76
CA ASN A 232 4.46 5.20 -26.96
C ASN A 232 5.01 3.75 -27.01
N PHE A 233 4.92 2.97 -25.93
CA PHE A 233 5.22 1.53 -25.95
C PHE A 233 4.47 0.73 -24.87
N THR A 234 4.51 -0.60 -24.94
CA THR A 234 4.09 -1.52 -23.88
C THR A 234 5.29 -2.00 -23.08
N ILE A 235 5.15 -2.11 -21.75
CA ILE A 235 6.08 -2.76 -20.82
C ILE A 235 5.34 -3.91 -20.16
N TRP A 236 5.78 -5.15 -20.40
CA TRP A 236 5.14 -6.37 -19.95
C TRP A 236 6.08 -7.22 -19.11
N ASN A 237 5.94 -7.11 -17.79
CA ASN A 237 6.50 -8.07 -16.86
C ASN A 237 5.53 -9.27 -16.72
N GLN A 238 5.98 -10.45 -17.10
CA GLN A 238 5.23 -11.70 -17.00
C GLN A 238 5.32 -12.35 -15.61
N SER A 239 6.14 -11.80 -14.71
CA SER A 239 6.27 -12.32 -13.35
C SER A 239 4.94 -12.25 -12.62
N GLN A 240 4.55 -13.39 -12.04
CA GLN A 240 3.42 -13.54 -11.12
C GLN A 240 3.89 -13.50 -9.65
N SER A 241 5.15 -13.08 -9.41
CA SER A 241 5.71 -12.95 -8.06
C SER A 241 5.11 -11.71 -7.39
N PRO A 242 4.58 -11.80 -6.15
CA PRO A 242 3.98 -10.67 -5.46
C PRO A 242 4.95 -9.48 -5.34
N GLY A 243 4.53 -8.30 -5.78
CA GLY A 243 5.34 -7.07 -5.76
C GLY A 243 6.30 -6.91 -6.94
N SER A 244 6.26 -7.81 -7.93
CA SER A 244 6.88 -7.57 -9.24
C SER A 244 6.04 -6.61 -10.09
N GLY A 245 6.65 -5.89 -11.02
CA GLY A 245 5.91 -4.93 -11.83
C GLY A 245 6.58 -4.47 -13.11
N ALA A 246 5.88 -3.62 -13.87
CA ALA A 246 6.39 -3.17 -15.17
C ALA A 246 7.42 -2.03 -15.04
N LEU A 247 7.11 -0.96 -14.29
CA LEU A 247 8.00 0.19 -14.10
C LEU A 247 8.06 0.66 -12.64
N LEU A 248 9.29 0.86 -12.15
CA LEU A 248 9.61 1.54 -10.89
C LEU A 248 10.22 2.91 -11.14
N ILE A 249 9.80 3.92 -10.37
CA ILE A 249 10.42 5.26 -10.40
C ILE A 249 10.76 5.73 -8.99
N ARG A 250 12.04 5.97 -8.70
CA ARG A 250 12.51 6.67 -7.50
C ARG A 250 13.11 8.01 -7.90
N ASN A 251 12.37 9.09 -7.72
CA ASN A 251 12.86 10.44 -7.96
C ASN A 251 12.14 11.42 -7.00
N TRP A 252 12.76 12.54 -6.69
CA TRP A 252 12.36 13.42 -5.59
C TRP A 252 11.88 14.82 -6.05
N PHE A 253 12.28 15.30 -7.23
CA PHE A 253 12.12 16.72 -7.59
C PHE A 253 11.73 16.99 -9.05
N ARG A 254 11.54 15.97 -9.89
CA ARG A 254 11.14 16.17 -11.30
C ARG A 254 9.71 15.73 -11.57
N ALA A 255 9.14 16.37 -12.59
CA ALA A 255 7.84 16.11 -13.17
C ALA A 255 7.96 15.34 -14.50
N PRO A 256 8.37 14.06 -14.52
CA PRO A 256 8.40 13.29 -15.75
C PRO A 256 7.01 13.19 -16.38
N LEU A 257 6.98 13.11 -17.72
CA LEU A 257 5.78 12.84 -18.50
C LEU A 257 5.76 11.38 -18.96
N VAL A 258 4.87 10.57 -18.38
CA VAL A 258 4.55 9.24 -18.92
C VAL A 258 3.32 9.40 -19.80
N SER A 259 3.40 9.09 -21.10
CA SER A 259 2.31 9.34 -22.04
C SER A 259 2.11 8.17 -22.98
N SER A 260 0.90 7.64 -23.10
CA SER A 260 0.59 6.60 -24.10
C SER A 260 1.42 5.32 -23.92
N VAL A 261 1.57 4.86 -22.67
CA VAL A 261 2.29 3.63 -22.30
C VAL A 261 1.30 2.57 -21.79
N ARG A 262 1.46 1.31 -22.17
CA ARG A 262 0.75 0.18 -21.55
C ARG A 262 1.68 -0.55 -20.57
N PHE A 263 1.23 -0.80 -19.36
CA PHE A 263 1.95 -1.52 -18.31
C PHE A 263 1.22 -2.83 -18.00
N ILE A 264 1.91 -3.96 -18.07
CA ILE A 264 1.35 -5.28 -17.76
C ILE A 264 2.24 -5.96 -16.72
N GLY A 265 1.68 -6.35 -15.57
CA GLY A 265 2.41 -6.96 -14.45
C GLY A 265 1.53 -7.15 -13.21
N ASP A 266 2.05 -7.77 -12.15
CA ASP A 266 1.36 -7.90 -10.85
C ASP A 266 1.12 -6.51 -10.21
N SER A 267 2.14 -5.65 -10.25
CA SER A 267 2.02 -4.20 -10.10
C SER A 267 2.21 -3.50 -11.45
N GLY A 268 1.27 -2.63 -11.85
CA GLY A 268 1.39 -1.88 -13.10
C GLY A 268 2.54 -0.86 -13.03
N PHE A 269 2.43 0.08 -12.08
CA PHE A 269 3.33 1.22 -12.00
C PHE A 269 3.53 1.67 -10.54
N LEU A 270 4.78 1.62 -10.06
CA LEU A 270 5.10 1.97 -8.68
C LEU A 270 6.16 3.09 -8.62
N PRO A 271 5.75 4.35 -8.42
CA PRO A 271 6.65 5.38 -7.95
C PRO A 271 6.87 5.24 -6.44
N ILE A 272 8.12 5.39 -6.03
CA ILE A 272 8.56 5.38 -4.63
C ILE A 272 9.13 6.77 -4.31
N ASN A 273 8.84 7.25 -3.09
CA ASN A 273 9.19 8.57 -2.56
C ASN A 273 8.40 9.76 -3.16
N TYR A 274 8.74 10.98 -2.71
CA TYR A 274 7.97 12.22 -2.85
C TYR A 274 7.97 12.82 -4.28
N LEU A 275 7.59 12.03 -5.28
CA LEU A 275 7.36 12.50 -6.65
C LEU A 275 6.26 13.56 -6.67
N THR A 276 6.64 14.83 -6.71
CA THR A 276 5.73 15.95 -6.96
C THR A 276 5.61 16.20 -8.45
N HIS A 277 4.42 16.56 -8.91
CA HIS A 277 4.14 17.08 -10.26
C HIS A 277 4.36 16.13 -11.47
N MET A 278 4.75 14.86 -11.29
CA MET A 278 4.73 13.89 -12.42
C MET A 278 3.35 13.87 -13.08
N THR A 279 3.31 13.80 -14.41
CA THR A 279 2.08 13.65 -15.18
C THR A 279 2.10 12.31 -15.92
N VAL A 280 1.12 11.47 -15.65
CA VAL A 280 0.88 10.22 -16.37
C VAL A 280 -0.42 10.37 -17.15
N ARG A 281 -0.37 10.24 -18.48
CA ARG A 281 -1.56 10.45 -19.31
C ARG A 281 -1.74 9.40 -20.40
N ASP A 282 -3.00 9.14 -20.75
CA ASP A 282 -3.37 8.26 -21.86
C ASP A 282 -2.74 6.84 -21.75
N CYS A 283 -2.42 6.40 -20.54
CA CYS A 283 -1.75 5.14 -20.24
C CYS A 283 -2.74 4.03 -19.88
N ILE A 284 -2.32 2.78 -20.07
CA ILE A 284 -3.10 1.58 -19.71
C ILE A 284 -2.28 0.77 -18.69
N PHE A 285 -2.93 0.27 -17.65
CA PHE A 285 -2.39 -0.66 -16.67
C PHE A 285 -3.25 -1.92 -16.70
N GLU A 286 -2.64 -3.09 -16.83
CA GLU A 286 -3.32 -4.40 -16.88
C GLU A 286 -2.63 -5.35 -15.90
N CYS A 287 -3.39 -5.95 -14.98
CA CYS A 287 -2.83 -6.93 -14.06
C CYS A 287 -2.46 -8.21 -14.82
N SER A 288 -1.24 -8.75 -14.62
CA SER A 288 -0.81 -10.01 -15.26
C SER A 288 -1.57 -11.24 -14.73
N THR A 289 -2.19 -11.11 -13.55
CA THR A 289 -3.07 -12.08 -12.92
C THR A 289 -4.37 -11.38 -12.50
N PRO A 290 -5.27 -11.06 -13.46
CA PRO A 290 -6.48 -10.30 -13.17
C PRO A 290 -7.31 -10.91 -12.05
N VAL A 291 -7.96 -10.07 -11.25
CA VAL A 291 -9.05 -10.51 -10.34
C VAL A 291 -10.01 -11.38 -11.15
N GLY A 292 -10.19 -12.61 -10.68
CA GLY A 292 -10.74 -13.69 -11.50
C GLY A 292 -12.24 -13.54 -11.83
N ARG A 293 -12.76 -14.53 -12.55
CA ARG A 293 -14.21 -14.72 -12.73
C ARG A 293 -14.89 -15.03 -11.38
N ALA A 294 -16.22 -14.94 -11.33
CA ALA A 294 -17.01 -15.09 -10.09
C ALA A 294 -16.93 -16.50 -9.47
N ASP A 295 -16.54 -17.48 -10.29
CA ASP A 295 -16.22 -18.83 -9.88
C ASP A 295 -14.86 -18.92 -9.14
N SER A 296 -13.83 -18.19 -9.58
CA SER A 296 -12.48 -18.16 -8.98
C SER A 296 -12.33 -17.24 -7.77
N LEU A 297 -12.30 -17.84 -6.56
CA LEU A 297 -11.71 -17.35 -5.29
C LEU A 297 -11.63 -15.83 -5.06
N MET A 298 -12.77 -15.17 -4.86
CA MET A 298 -12.83 -13.85 -4.23
C MET A 298 -13.13 -13.95 -2.73
N ARG A 299 -12.12 -13.69 -1.88
CA ARG A 299 -12.28 -13.29 -0.48
C ARG A 299 -11.17 -12.33 -0.07
N HIS A 300 -11.50 -11.06 0.12
CA HIS A 300 -10.72 -10.16 0.97
C HIS A 300 -11.66 -9.40 1.92
N ARG A 301 -11.82 -9.90 3.14
CA ARG A 301 -12.58 -9.20 4.18
C ARG A 301 -11.68 -8.13 4.78
N ILE A 302 -11.87 -6.87 4.40
CA ILE A 302 -11.18 -5.73 5.03
C ILE A 302 -11.63 -5.64 6.49
N VAL A 303 -10.71 -5.96 7.41
CA VAL A 303 -10.90 -5.84 8.87
C VAL A 303 -10.42 -4.45 9.30
N PRO A 304 -11.14 -3.72 10.18
CA PRO A 304 -10.70 -2.39 10.61
C PRO A 304 -9.41 -2.46 11.49
N PRO A 305 -8.49 -1.48 11.36
CA PRO A 305 -7.21 -1.50 12.06
C PRO A 305 -7.32 -1.15 13.55
N ALA A 306 -6.44 -1.76 14.36
CA ALA A 306 -6.36 -1.53 15.81
C ALA A 306 -5.52 -0.26 16.17
N PRO A 307 -5.69 0.32 17.38
CA PRO A 307 -5.01 1.57 17.77
C PRO A 307 -3.57 1.35 18.28
N PRO A 308 -2.60 2.25 17.96
CA PRO A 308 -1.21 2.13 18.41
C PRO A 308 -0.88 2.99 19.65
N TRP A 309 -0.26 2.41 20.69
CA TRP A 309 0.36 3.11 21.84
C TRP A 309 1.68 2.41 22.28
N PRO A 310 2.59 3.07 23.05
CA PRO A 310 4.05 3.02 22.78
C PRO A 310 4.92 2.22 23.77
N GLY A 311 6.17 1.97 23.36
CA GLY A 311 7.26 1.39 24.18
C GLY A 311 8.66 1.93 23.80
N PRO A 312 9.72 1.68 24.60
CA PRO A 312 10.99 2.42 24.60
C PRO A 312 12.05 1.94 23.58
N VAL A 313 13.12 2.73 23.39
CA VAL A 313 14.07 2.64 22.26
C VAL A 313 15.53 2.46 22.72
N ILE A 314 16.30 1.63 22.00
CA ILE A 314 17.76 1.44 22.13
C ILE A 314 18.46 2.22 21.00
N SER A 315 19.57 2.93 21.28
CA SER A 315 20.05 4.01 20.41
C SER A 315 21.15 3.68 19.38
N SER A 316 21.92 2.59 19.51
CA SER A 316 22.78 2.10 18.42
C SER A 316 23.24 0.64 18.60
N MET A 317 23.60 0.00 17.48
CA MET A 317 24.30 -1.29 17.41
C MET A 317 25.36 -1.21 16.31
N ALA A 318 26.58 -1.66 16.60
CA ALA A 318 27.65 -1.82 15.61
C ALA A 318 28.11 -3.28 15.58
N TYR A 319 28.36 -3.82 14.40
CA TYR A 319 28.84 -5.20 14.20
C TYR A 319 30.35 -5.20 14.02
N ASP A 320 31.07 -5.84 14.94
CA ASP A 320 32.51 -6.05 14.83
C ASP A 320 32.78 -7.30 13.97
N THR A 321 33.37 -7.08 12.80
CA THR A 321 33.68 -8.12 11.82
C THR A 321 34.84 -9.03 12.24
N ALA A 322 35.69 -8.62 13.19
CA ALA A 322 36.81 -9.41 13.68
C ALA A 322 36.37 -10.44 14.74
N THR A 323 35.39 -10.12 15.58
CA THR A 323 34.86 -11.01 16.63
C THR A 323 33.51 -11.65 16.28
N LYS A 324 32.83 -11.16 15.23
CA LYS A 324 31.43 -11.50 14.88
C LYS A 324 30.44 -11.25 16.01
N THR A 325 30.68 -10.23 16.83
CA THR A 325 29.73 -9.79 17.87
C THR A 325 29.14 -8.43 17.53
N VAL A 326 27.87 -8.23 17.92
CA VAL A 326 27.22 -6.92 17.86
C VAL A 326 27.38 -6.26 19.22
N ILE A 327 28.04 -5.11 19.27
CA ILE A 327 28.18 -4.31 20.48
C ILE A 327 27.19 -3.14 20.38
N ALA A 328 26.31 -3.03 21.37
CA ALA A 328 25.42 -1.89 21.56
C ALA A 328 26.03 -0.95 22.60
N THR A 329 26.35 0.28 22.21
CA THR A 329 26.82 1.32 23.13
C THR A 329 25.80 2.46 23.22
N CYS A 330 25.40 2.76 24.45
CA CYS A 330 24.55 3.91 24.77
C CYS A 330 25.43 5.12 25.13
N THR A 331 25.22 6.27 24.47
CA THR A 331 25.89 7.53 24.81
C THR A 331 24.90 8.69 24.86
N GLY A 332 24.85 9.36 26.01
CA GLY A 332 24.17 10.64 26.24
C GLY A 332 24.76 11.33 27.47
N PRO A 333 25.13 12.63 27.40
CA PRO A 333 25.66 13.39 28.54
C PRO A 333 24.51 14.16 29.24
N HIS A 334 24.56 14.57 30.52
CA HIS A 334 25.62 14.55 31.55
C HIS A 334 25.07 13.99 32.87
N GLY A 335 25.94 13.43 33.73
CA GLY A 335 25.60 13.14 35.13
C GLY A 335 26.09 14.25 36.08
N LEU A 336 25.39 14.46 37.20
CA LEU A 336 25.87 15.27 38.33
C LEU A 336 25.56 14.52 39.62
N ALA A 337 26.60 14.23 40.41
CA ALA A 337 26.53 13.42 41.62
C ALA A 337 27.18 14.12 42.82
N LEU A 338 26.69 13.80 44.01
CA LEU A 338 27.37 13.96 45.30
C LEU A 338 27.47 12.52 45.84
N GLY A 339 28.62 11.91 46.18
CA GLY A 339 29.90 12.44 46.65
C GLY A 339 30.05 11.94 48.10
N VAL A 340 30.92 11.00 48.45
CA VAL A 340 32.36 10.78 48.14
C VAL A 340 32.66 9.26 47.99
N GLU A 341 33.83 8.74 47.57
CA GLU A 341 35.15 9.32 47.21
C GLU A 341 35.64 8.80 45.84
N GLN A 342 35.79 9.68 44.83
CA GLN A 342 36.53 9.47 43.56
C GLN A 342 36.94 10.86 43.00
N PRO A 343 37.99 11.03 42.16
CA PRO A 343 38.60 12.35 41.93
C PRO A 343 38.13 13.18 40.70
N LEU A 344 37.64 14.39 41.02
CA LEU A 344 37.81 15.72 40.35
C LEU A 344 37.04 16.19 39.08
N MET A 345 36.62 17.47 39.18
CA MET A 345 35.68 18.27 38.37
C MET A 345 36.27 18.95 37.10
N ILE A 346 35.38 19.49 36.24
CA ILE A 346 35.17 20.95 36.00
C ILE A 346 33.80 21.17 35.29
N TRP A 347 33.20 22.36 35.45
CA TRP A 347 31.85 22.76 34.99
C TRP A 347 31.92 24.08 34.20
N CYS A 348 31.07 24.29 33.16
CA CYS A 348 30.66 25.63 32.69
C CYS A 348 29.57 25.60 31.57
N GLU A 349 28.57 26.46 31.70
CA GLU A 349 27.63 26.96 30.66
C GLU A 349 27.94 28.49 30.43
N PRO A 350 27.32 29.31 29.51
CA PRO A 350 25.92 29.24 29.02
C PRO A 350 25.56 29.75 27.57
N PHE A 351 24.28 29.57 27.20
CA PHE A 351 23.37 30.33 26.26
C PHE A 351 23.78 30.83 24.84
N ILE A 352 22.86 30.63 23.86
CA ILE A 352 22.44 31.62 22.83
C ILE A 352 20.98 31.33 22.38
N TRP A 353 20.20 32.37 22.06
CA TRP A 353 18.85 32.30 21.48
C TRP A 353 18.86 32.36 19.94
N ILE A 354 17.94 31.67 19.28
CA ILE A 354 17.40 32.09 17.97
C ILE A 354 15.87 32.00 18.01
N SER A 355 15.20 33.09 17.62
CA SER A 355 13.75 33.14 17.46
C SER A 355 13.36 32.88 16.00
N ALA A 356 12.22 32.22 15.80
CA ALA A 356 11.45 32.28 14.58
C ALA A 356 9.98 32.49 14.97
N ALA A 357 9.40 33.60 14.57
CA ALA A 357 8.03 33.95 14.94
C ALA A 357 7.02 33.29 13.99
N VAL A 358 6.24 32.34 14.52
CA VAL A 358 4.84 32.14 14.09
C VAL A 358 4.01 31.91 15.35
N THR A 359 2.98 32.73 15.54
CA THR A 359 2.04 32.61 16.66
C THR A 359 1.17 31.35 16.53
N ASN A 360 1.25 30.49 17.56
CA ASN A 360 0.38 29.41 18.04
C ASN A 360 -0.91 29.03 17.24
N HIS A 361 -1.36 27.77 17.18
CA HIS A 361 -1.46 26.79 18.28
C HIS A 361 -1.50 25.31 17.82
N HIS A 362 -1.06 24.42 18.72
CA HIS A 362 -1.25 22.95 18.80
C HIS A 362 -0.37 21.95 17.98
N THR A 363 0.70 21.53 18.67
CA THR A 363 1.43 20.24 18.72
C THR A 363 0.81 18.98 18.06
N GLN A 364 1.61 18.28 17.23
CA GLN A 364 1.59 16.82 17.05
C GLN A 364 3.01 16.25 16.86
N ALA A 365 3.24 14.99 17.22
CA ALA A 365 4.55 14.34 17.25
C ALA A 365 4.90 13.60 15.94
N THR A 366 6.19 13.45 15.66
CA THR A 366 6.74 12.69 14.52
C THR A 366 7.15 11.28 14.94
N THR A 367 6.86 10.28 14.10
CA THR A 367 7.26 8.87 14.28
C THR A 367 7.84 8.32 12.98
N LEU A 368 9.01 7.67 13.08
CA LEU A 368 9.73 7.00 11.99
C LEU A 368 9.62 5.48 12.15
N TRP A 369 9.63 4.73 11.04
CA TRP A 369 9.61 3.27 10.98
C TRP A 369 10.61 2.75 9.93
N ARG A 370 11.16 1.54 10.15
CA ARG A 370 12.05 0.79 9.24
C ARG A 370 11.59 -0.68 9.15
N GLY A 371 11.96 -1.40 8.10
CA GLY A 371 11.56 -2.80 7.85
C GLY A 371 12.70 -3.70 7.36
N ILE A 372 12.54 -5.03 7.49
CA ILE A 372 13.57 -6.04 7.18
C ILE A 372 13.09 -6.95 6.03
N VAL A 373 13.97 -7.32 5.11
CA VAL A 373 13.69 -8.17 3.94
C VAL A 373 14.63 -9.39 3.90
N PHE A 374 14.09 -10.56 3.55
CA PHE A 374 14.86 -11.81 3.33
C PHE A 374 14.83 -12.24 1.85
N VAL A 375 15.88 -12.91 1.39
CA VAL A 375 16.08 -13.34 -0.01
C VAL A 375 16.30 -14.86 -0.08
N MET A 376 15.75 -15.54 -1.08
CA MET A 376 15.95 -16.99 -1.31
C MET A 376 16.25 -17.32 -2.79
N PRO A 377 16.89 -18.48 -3.11
CA PRO A 377 17.31 -18.83 -4.46
C PRO A 377 16.27 -19.60 -5.30
N ILE A 378 16.43 -19.51 -6.62
CA ILE A 378 15.61 -20.13 -7.69
C ILE A 378 15.72 -21.66 -7.69
N GLY A 379 14.61 -22.40 -7.95
CA GLY A 379 14.73 -23.79 -8.41
C GLY A 379 13.53 -24.77 -8.31
N ALA A 380 12.38 -24.44 -7.70
CA ALA A 380 11.30 -25.41 -7.47
C ALA A 380 9.96 -25.02 -8.12
N SER A 381 9.37 -25.93 -8.90
CA SER A 381 8.14 -25.71 -9.69
C SER A 381 6.82 -25.93 -8.92
N THR A 382 6.86 -25.91 -7.59
CA THR A 382 5.68 -25.90 -6.71
C THR A 382 5.98 -24.99 -5.52
N PHE A 383 5.31 -23.85 -5.43
CA PHE A 383 5.44 -22.93 -4.29
C PHE A 383 4.63 -23.47 -3.10
N THR A 384 5.17 -24.49 -2.44
CA THR A 384 4.80 -24.81 -1.07
C THR A 384 5.49 -23.78 -0.19
N PHE A 385 4.73 -23.00 0.60
CA PHE A 385 5.34 -22.16 1.63
C PHE A 385 6.29 -23.02 2.47
N PRO A 386 7.52 -22.58 2.78
CA PRO A 386 8.36 -23.31 3.71
C PRO A 386 7.57 -23.51 4.98
N ALA A 387 7.52 -24.74 5.47
CA ALA A 387 6.82 -25.07 6.69
C ALA A 387 7.27 -24.09 7.80
N PRO A 388 6.33 -23.60 8.63
CA PRO A 388 6.62 -22.70 9.75
C PRO A 388 7.78 -23.21 10.60
N ARG A 389 8.64 -22.28 10.99
CA ARG A 389 9.97 -22.52 11.52
C ARG A 389 10.11 -21.97 12.93
N TRP A 390 10.98 -22.58 13.74
CA TRP A 390 11.52 -21.97 14.94
C TRP A 390 12.16 -20.61 14.59
N SER A 391 11.88 -19.61 15.40
CA SER A 391 12.68 -18.40 15.46
C SER A 391 13.44 -18.38 16.79
N LEU A 392 14.74 -18.14 16.74
CA LEU A 392 15.50 -17.82 17.94
C LEU A 392 15.02 -16.45 18.45
N ASP A 393 14.78 -16.33 19.75
CA ASP A 393 14.60 -15.00 20.34
C ASP A 393 15.98 -14.31 20.39
N SER A 394 16.02 -12.98 20.29
CA SER A 394 17.29 -12.25 20.22
C SER A 394 18.16 -12.40 21.47
N ILE A 395 17.57 -12.88 22.57
CA ILE A 395 18.23 -13.15 23.86
C ILE A 395 18.68 -14.62 23.97
N SER A 396 18.02 -15.57 23.30
CA SER A 396 18.30 -17.01 23.42
C SER A 396 19.17 -17.59 22.29
N ALA A 397 19.40 -16.82 21.23
CA ALA A 397 20.06 -17.26 20.00
C ALA A 397 21.50 -17.80 20.15
N PHE A 398 22.18 -17.54 21.27
CA PHE A 398 23.57 -17.94 21.46
C PHE A 398 23.77 -19.42 21.82
N ASN A 399 22.75 -20.08 22.37
CA ASN A 399 22.88 -21.41 22.97
C ASN A 399 21.99 -22.50 22.34
N VAL A 400 21.29 -22.18 21.25
CA VAL A 400 20.41 -23.14 20.55
C VAL A 400 20.71 -23.11 19.05
N ALA A 401 21.07 -24.26 18.50
CA ALA A 401 21.11 -24.50 17.06
C ALA A 401 19.76 -25.05 16.58
N LEU A 402 19.30 -24.58 15.42
CA LEU A 402 18.09 -25.07 14.77
C LEU A 402 18.46 -25.99 13.59
N SER A 403 17.66 -27.04 13.39
CA SER A 403 17.82 -27.99 12.30
C SER A 403 16.47 -28.58 11.87
N ASN A 404 16.45 -29.48 10.88
CA ASN A 404 15.24 -30.12 10.34
C ASN A 404 14.19 -29.11 9.84
N ASN A 405 14.57 -28.24 8.90
CA ASN A 405 13.78 -27.06 8.49
C ASN A 405 13.41 -26.15 9.67
N ASP A 406 14.32 -26.01 10.63
CA ASP A 406 14.12 -25.29 11.88
C ASP A 406 12.87 -25.81 12.63
N LEU A 407 12.72 -27.14 12.74
CA LEU A 407 11.73 -27.80 13.61
C LEU A 407 12.37 -28.51 14.81
N THR A 408 13.68 -28.77 14.76
CA THR A 408 14.44 -29.39 15.84
C THR A 408 15.36 -28.35 16.49
N ALA A 409 15.21 -28.15 17.81
CA ALA A 409 16.05 -27.27 18.61
C ALA A 409 17.10 -28.10 19.37
N THR A 410 18.37 -27.75 19.23
CA THR A 410 19.54 -28.43 19.84
C THR A 410 20.29 -27.47 20.74
N ALA A 411 20.51 -27.80 22.01
CA ALA A 411 21.37 -26.99 22.88
C ALA A 411 22.86 -27.09 22.50
N THR A 412 23.50 -25.94 22.29
CA THR A 412 24.94 -25.84 21.96
C THR A 412 25.82 -25.53 23.17
N SER A 413 25.24 -25.07 24.29
CA SER A 413 25.92 -24.90 25.57
C SER A 413 25.04 -25.38 26.73
N SER A 414 25.65 -25.76 27.85
CA SER A 414 24.93 -26.02 29.10
C SER A 414 24.50 -24.69 29.70
N GLY A 415 23.20 -24.40 29.66
CA GLY A 415 22.71 -23.05 29.82
C GLY A 415 21.21 -22.98 30.12
N ASN A 416 20.89 -21.97 30.91
CA ASN A 416 19.57 -21.75 31.50
C ASN A 416 18.69 -20.81 30.64
N TYR A 417 19.22 -20.38 29.49
CA TYR A 417 18.62 -19.38 28.59
C TYR A 417 18.39 -19.92 27.17
N ASN A 418 18.34 -21.24 27.05
CA ASN A 418 18.37 -21.96 25.78
C ASN A 418 16.95 -22.11 25.21
N PHE A 419 16.28 -21.01 24.85
CA PHE A 419 14.90 -21.04 24.36
C PHE A 419 14.80 -20.99 22.83
N ALA A 420 13.92 -21.81 22.26
CA ALA A 420 13.37 -21.57 20.93
C ALA A 420 11.87 -21.22 21.08
N ARG A 421 11.33 -20.32 20.22
CA ARG A 421 9.88 -20.07 20.07
C ARG A 421 9.41 -20.21 18.62
N THR A 422 8.20 -20.72 18.38
CA THR A 422 7.57 -20.65 17.03
C THR A 422 6.90 -19.30 16.83
N GLY A 423 6.16 -19.11 15.73
CA GLY A 423 5.14 -18.06 15.65
C GLY A 423 4.03 -18.27 16.69
N SER A 424 3.36 -17.18 17.08
CA SER A 424 2.15 -17.23 17.93
C SER A 424 1.02 -17.93 17.18
N PRO A 425 0.33 -18.90 17.78
CA PRO A 425 -1.00 -19.28 17.32
C PRO A 425 -1.91 -18.06 17.40
N ALA A 426 -2.93 -17.98 16.55
CA ALA A 426 -3.96 -16.95 16.73
C ALA A 426 -4.80 -17.22 17.98
N LEU A 427 -5.57 -16.20 18.39
CA LEU A 427 -6.52 -16.28 19.50
C LEU A 427 -7.50 -17.44 19.29
N GLY A 428 -7.59 -18.35 20.26
CA GLY A 428 -8.50 -19.50 20.25
C GLY A 428 -7.87 -20.79 20.79
N LYS A 429 -8.41 -21.92 20.37
CA LYS A 429 -7.98 -23.29 20.73
C LYS A 429 -6.90 -23.81 19.77
N SER A 430 -5.70 -24.05 20.28
CA SER A 430 -4.51 -24.44 19.53
C SER A 430 -3.85 -25.71 20.08
N TYR A 431 -3.37 -26.59 19.20
CA TYR A 431 -2.73 -27.87 19.54
C TYR A 431 -1.41 -28.05 18.79
N TRP A 432 -0.43 -28.63 19.49
CA TRP A 432 0.88 -29.01 18.93
C TRP A 432 1.49 -30.15 19.76
N GLU A 433 2.55 -30.76 19.23
CA GLU A 433 3.30 -31.84 19.85
C GLU A 433 4.80 -31.55 19.80
N ALA A 434 5.56 -32.03 20.78
CA ALA A 434 7.02 -32.02 20.74
C ALA A 434 7.61 -33.36 21.22
N THR A 435 8.51 -33.92 20.42
CA THR A 435 9.16 -35.21 20.65
C THR A 435 10.60 -34.98 21.09
N VAL A 436 11.04 -35.71 22.12
CA VAL A 436 12.42 -35.65 22.62
C VAL A 436 13.31 -36.56 21.77
N GLU A 437 14.26 -35.97 21.04
CA GLU A 437 15.19 -36.68 20.15
C GLU A 437 16.46 -37.12 20.89
N SER A 438 16.93 -36.29 21.83
CA SER A 438 18.01 -36.64 22.75
C SER A 438 17.90 -35.86 24.05
N LYS A 439 18.28 -36.52 25.15
CA LYS A 439 18.23 -35.99 26.50
C LYS A 439 19.50 -36.42 27.24
N THR A 440 20.29 -35.43 27.65
CA THR A 440 21.51 -35.57 28.44
C THR A 440 21.28 -35.13 29.88
N ALA A 441 20.33 -34.20 30.12
CA ALA A 441 19.92 -33.74 31.44
C ALA A 441 18.44 -33.29 31.45
N GLU A 442 18.13 -32.19 32.14
CA GLU A 442 16.80 -31.59 32.16
C GLU A 442 16.50 -30.85 30.85
N LEU A 443 15.27 -30.96 30.37
CA LEU A 443 14.73 -30.09 29.32
C LEU A 443 13.27 -29.78 29.63
N THR A 444 12.74 -28.72 29.01
CA THR A 444 11.37 -28.26 29.25
C THR A 444 10.61 -27.99 27.95
N ILE A 445 9.31 -28.25 27.99
CA ILE A 445 8.37 -28.10 26.87
C ILE A 445 7.17 -27.30 27.36
N GLY A 446 6.80 -26.20 26.69
CA GLY A 446 5.88 -25.24 27.30
C GLY A 446 5.34 -24.13 26.40
N LEU A 447 4.70 -23.17 27.06
CA LEU A 447 4.23 -21.91 26.48
C LEU A 447 4.99 -20.75 27.10
N TYR A 448 5.27 -19.75 26.27
CA TYR A 448 5.99 -18.54 26.63
C TYR A 448 5.23 -17.30 26.16
N SER A 449 5.29 -16.22 26.92
CA SER A 449 4.66 -14.93 26.63
C SER A 449 5.74 -13.90 26.25
N ALA A 450 5.60 -13.21 25.11
CA ALA A 450 6.65 -12.30 24.63
C ALA A 450 6.79 -11.06 25.52
N GLY A 451 7.86 -11.03 26.33
CA GLY A 451 8.15 -9.90 27.21
C GLY A 451 9.38 -10.03 28.12
N ILE A 452 10.05 -11.20 28.19
CA ILE A 452 11.21 -11.39 29.08
C ILE A 452 12.50 -10.80 28.48
N GLY A 453 12.54 -9.48 28.37
CA GLY A 453 13.77 -8.70 28.25
C GLY A 453 14.09 -8.02 29.58
N GLY A 454 14.47 -8.79 30.62
CA GLY A 454 14.99 -8.17 31.86
C GLY A 454 14.67 -8.81 33.22
N GLU A 455 14.06 -9.99 33.33
CA GLU A 455 14.06 -10.72 34.61
C GLU A 455 15.38 -11.50 34.78
N GLU A 456 16.48 -10.75 34.94
CA GLU A 456 17.82 -11.27 35.22
C GLU A 456 17.82 -12.08 36.53
N GLY A 457 17.88 -13.41 36.41
CA GLY A 457 18.06 -14.31 37.55
C GLY A 457 17.10 -15.49 37.65
N GLN A 458 16.09 -15.62 36.77
CA GLN A 458 15.24 -16.83 36.70
C GLN A 458 15.58 -17.70 35.47
N ILE A 459 15.56 -19.01 35.69
CA ILE A 459 16.61 -19.91 35.16
C ILE A 459 16.05 -20.98 34.20
N HIS A 460 14.73 -21.20 34.12
CA HIS A 460 14.13 -22.21 33.23
C HIS A 460 12.70 -21.79 32.80
N MET A 461 12.13 -22.40 31.75
CA MET A 461 10.70 -22.22 31.47
C MET A 461 9.84 -22.73 32.63
N GLY A 462 8.77 -22.02 32.95
CA GLY A 462 7.98 -22.23 34.16
C GLY A 462 8.61 -21.63 35.43
N GLY A 463 9.83 -21.10 35.35
CA GLY A 463 10.47 -20.35 36.43
C GLY A 463 9.91 -18.95 36.61
N SER A 464 9.35 -18.33 35.57
CA SER A 464 8.81 -16.96 35.59
C SER A 464 7.29 -16.93 35.37
N ARG A 465 6.66 -15.78 35.67
CA ARG A 465 5.22 -15.54 35.40
C ARG A 465 4.85 -15.64 33.93
N LEU A 466 5.79 -15.29 33.06
CA LEU A 466 5.61 -15.21 31.61
C LEU A 466 5.84 -16.55 30.90
N SER A 467 5.96 -17.66 31.65
CA SER A 467 6.09 -19.00 31.08
C SER A 467 5.35 -20.08 31.89
N ILE A 468 4.96 -21.16 31.21
CA ILE A 468 4.50 -22.40 31.82
C ILE A 468 5.07 -23.58 31.04
N ALA A 469 5.67 -24.55 31.72
CA ALA A 469 6.29 -25.69 31.05
C ALA A 469 6.29 -26.96 31.91
N VAL A 470 6.34 -28.12 31.25
CA VAL A 470 6.58 -29.42 31.88
C VAL A 470 8.07 -29.76 31.86
N ARG A 471 8.60 -30.30 32.97
CA ARG A 471 10.01 -30.71 33.14
C ARG A 471 10.22 -32.18 32.82
N ALA A 472 11.31 -32.49 32.11
CA ALA A 472 11.61 -33.85 31.66
C ALA A 472 11.99 -34.83 32.78
N ASN A 473 12.53 -34.34 33.91
CA ASN A 473 13.07 -35.22 34.95
C ASN A 473 11.99 -35.89 35.81
N ASP A 474 10.91 -35.18 36.10
CA ASP A 474 9.87 -35.60 37.05
C ASP A 474 8.44 -35.43 36.49
N GLY A 475 8.29 -34.92 35.27
CA GLY A 475 6.99 -34.71 34.63
C GLY A 475 6.18 -33.58 35.26
N THR A 476 6.76 -32.78 36.15
CA THR A 476 6.06 -31.71 36.86
C THR A 476 5.86 -30.48 35.97
N ILE A 477 4.73 -29.78 36.14
CA ILE A 477 4.37 -28.60 35.35
C ILE A 477 4.54 -27.37 36.24
N TRP A 478 5.32 -26.39 35.80
CA TRP A 478 5.71 -25.20 36.57
C TRP A 478 5.28 -23.89 35.90
N SER A 479 4.91 -22.89 36.69
CA SER A 479 4.74 -21.49 36.30
C SER A 479 5.01 -20.57 37.51
N ASP A 480 5.61 -19.39 37.33
CA ASP A 480 6.04 -18.49 38.42
C ASP A 480 6.90 -19.18 39.50
N ASN A 481 7.74 -20.15 39.09
CA ASN A 481 8.54 -20.99 40.00
C ASN A 481 7.69 -21.75 41.04
N VAL A 482 6.43 -22.07 40.72
CA VAL A 482 5.52 -22.90 41.49
C VAL A 482 5.06 -24.09 40.65
N GLN A 483 5.01 -25.28 41.24
CA GLN A 483 4.41 -26.44 40.61
C GLN A 483 2.88 -26.28 40.54
N VAL A 484 2.34 -26.28 39.32
CA VAL A 484 0.91 -26.10 39.01
C VAL A 484 0.23 -27.38 38.47
N GLY A 485 1.01 -28.44 38.22
CA GLY A 485 0.50 -29.75 37.78
C GLY A 485 1.61 -30.81 37.65
N ALA A 486 1.28 -31.96 37.07
CA ALA A 486 2.25 -33.01 36.70
C ALA A 486 1.67 -33.94 35.62
N LEU A 487 2.53 -34.69 34.92
CA LEU A 487 2.18 -35.77 33.99
C LEU A 487 2.35 -37.18 34.60
N GLY A 488 2.51 -37.26 35.92
CA GLY A 488 2.95 -38.49 36.58
C GLY A 488 4.46 -38.63 36.49
N ALA A 489 4.96 -39.65 35.80
CA ALA A 489 6.40 -39.87 35.62
C ALA A 489 7.00 -38.92 34.57
N GLY A 490 8.28 -38.57 34.74
CA GLY A 490 9.09 -37.84 33.76
C GLY A 490 9.12 -38.45 32.37
N TYR A 491 9.70 -37.70 31.43
CA TYR A 491 9.73 -38.06 30.01
C TYR A 491 11.15 -38.07 29.46
N ASP A 492 11.40 -38.96 28.51
CA ASP A 492 12.73 -39.31 28.01
C ASP A 492 12.77 -39.39 26.47
N VAL A 493 13.90 -39.79 25.91
CA VAL A 493 14.11 -39.93 24.46
C VAL A 493 13.06 -40.85 23.83
N GLY A 494 12.39 -40.34 22.80
CA GLY A 494 11.28 -40.98 22.10
C GLY A 494 9.89 -40.59 22.62
N ASP A 495 9.78 -39.98 23.80
CA ASP A 495 8.49 -39.49 24.30
C ASP A 495 8.04 -38.23 23.55
N THR A 496 6.73 -38.12 23.34
CA THR A 496 6.07 -36.96 22.75
C THR A 496 5.15 -36.29 23.78
N ILE A 497 5.37 -35.00 24.00
CA ILE A 497 4.49 -34.16 24.81
C ILE A 497 3.49 -33.46 23.89
N CYS A 498 2.20 -33.72 24.10
CA CYS A 498 1.11 -32.99 23.45
C CYS A 498 0.73 -31.78 24.29
N VAL A 499 0.47 -30.64 23.67
CA VAL A 499 0.03 -29.41 24.33
C VAL A 499 -1.24 -28.91 23.67
N ALA A 500 -2.29 -28.70 24.47
CA ALA A 500 -3.54 -28.07 24.07
C ALA A 500 -3.69 -26.75 24.83
N ALA A 501 -3.87 -25.64 24.13
CA ALA A 501 -3.99 -24.31 24.74
C ALA A 501 -5.24 -23.58 24.23
N ASP A 502 -6.11 -23.15 25.14
CA ASP A 502 -7.28 -22.33 24.87
C ASP A 502 -7.04 -20.90 25.40
N GLN A 503 -6.70 -19.99 24.49
CA GLN A 503 -6.45 -18.59 24.83
C GLN A 503 -7.74 -17.83 25.19
N ALA A 504 -8.92 -18.33 24.82
CA ALA A 504 -10.20 -17.68 25.13
C ALA A 504 -10.73 -18.11 26.51
N ALA A 505 -10.46 -19.35 26.92
CA ALA A 505 -10.74 -19.83 28.27
C ALA A 505 -9.62 -19.50 29.29
N GLU A 506 -8.45 -19.01 28.81
CA GLU A 506 -7.23 -18.81 29.61
C GLU A 506 -6.73 -20.12 30.25
N LEU A 507 -6.73 -21.25 29.51
CA LEU A 507 -6.39 -22.60 30.00
C LEU A 507 -5.37 -23.35 29.11
N VAL A 508 -4.55 -24.21 29.71
CA VAL A 508 -3.65 -25.15 29.02
C VAL A 508 -3.68 -26.55 29.62
N TRP A 509 -3.46 -27.56 28.77
CA TRP A 509 -3.29 -28.96 29.14
C TRP A 509 -2.06 -29.54 28.47
N PHE A 510 -1.36 -30.42 29.20
CA PHE A 510 -0.21 -31.19 28.75
C PHE A 510 -0.52 -32.68 28.90
N ARG A 511 -0.01 -33.53 28.01
CA ARG A 511 0.05 -34.99 28.22
C ARG A 511 1.30 -35.57 27.56
N LYS A 512 1.71 -36.76 28.01
CA LYS A 512 2.79 -37.55 27.42
C LYS A 512 2.18 -38.70 26.63
N ASN A 513 2.67 -39.02 25.43
CA ASN A 513 2.34 -40.23 24.68
C ASN A 513 0.84 -40.62 24.56
N GLY A 514 -0.07 -39.65 24.58
CA GLY A 514 -1.51 -39.91 24.57
C GLY A 514 -2.15 -40.25 25.91
N ASP A 515 -1.38 -40.25 27.01
CA ASP A 515 -1.81 -40.43 28.40
C ASP A 515 -2.81 -39.34 28.86
N ASP A 516 -3.27 -39.46 30.10
CA ASP A 516 -4.16 -38.52 30.77
C ASP A 516 -3.66 -37.06 30.77
N TRP A 517 -4.57 -36.13 30.48
CA TRP A 517 -4.29 -34.70 30.50
C TRP A 517 -3.98 -34.20 31.92
N ASN A 518 -2.85 -33.51 32.07
CA ASN A 518 -2.25 -33.10 33.35
C ASN A 518 -2.29 -34.24 34.40
N GLY A 519 -2.06 -35.49 33.96
CA GLY A 519 -1.99 -36.68 34.83
C GLY A 519 -3.31 -37.14 35.44
N ASN A 520 -4.48 -36.74 34.90
CA ASN A 520 -5.78 -37.10 35.44
C ASN A 520 -6.81 -37.44 34.33
N ALA A 521 -7.27 -38.70 34.28
CA ALA A 521 -8.27 -39.21 33.33
C ALA A 521 -9.60 -38.45 33.25
N SER A 522 -9.93 -37.61 34.25
CA SER A 522 -11.14 -36.77 34.23
C SER A 522 -10.96 -35.43 33.51
N TYR A 523 -9.74 -35.09 33.10
CA TYR A 523 -9.43 -33.82 32.43
C TYR A 523 -9.50 -33.93 30.91
N ASP A 524 -10.15 -32.96 30.28
CA ASP A 524 -10.43 -32.96 28.84
C ASP A 524 -10.39 -31.53 28.28
N PRO A 525 -9.44 -31.22 27.36
CA PRO A 525 -9.37 -29.93 26.69
C PRO A 525 -10.61 -29.62 25.84
N ALA A 526 -11.28 -30.63 25.28
CA ALA A 526 -12.42 -30.42 24.38
C ALA A 526 -13.61 -29.78 25.11
N SER A 527 -13.98 -30.33 26.27
CA SER A 527 -14.97 -29.77 27.20
C SER A 527 -14.45 -28.63 28.07
N GLY A 528 -13.13 -28.43 28.18
CA GLY A 528 -12.51 -27.38 28.99
C GLY A 528 -12.33 -27.76 30.47
N VAL A 529 -12.41 -29.05 30.82
CA VAL A 529 -12.29 -29.54 32.19
C VAL A 529 -10.82 -29.78 32.55
N GLY A 530 -10.39 -29.31 33.73
CA GLY A 530 -9.07 -29.63 34.30
C GLY A 530 -7.87 -28.92 33.69
N GLY A 531 -8.11 -27.80 32.99
CA GLY A 531 -7.03 -26.96 32.45
C GLY A 531 -6.27 -26.24 33.55
N ILE A 532 -4.96 -26.08 33.35
CA ILE A 532 -4.12 -25.22 34.17
C ILE A 532 -4.29 -23.79 33.69
N SER A 533 -4.46 -22.84 34.61
CA SER A 533 -4.72 -21.45 34.25
C SER A 533 -3.50 -20.77 33.60
N LEU A 534 -3.75 -20.11 32.47
CA LEU A 534 -2.81 -19.23 31.78
C LEU A 534 -2.86 -17.78 32.32
N TYR A 535 -3.66 -17.49 33.35
CA TYR A 535 -3.85 -16.14 33.89
C TYR A 535 -2.52 -15.42 34.19
N ASN A 536 -1.53 -16.12 34.74
CA ASN A 536 -0.20 -15.56 35.04
C ASN A 536 0.60 -15.16 33.78
N LEU A 537 0.39 -15.85 32.65
CA LEU A 537 0.99 -15.50 31.35
C LEU A 537 0.21 -14.39 30.63
N LEU A 538 -1.08 -14.25 30.94
CA LEU A 538 -2.06 -13.36 30.29
C LEU A 538 -2.45 -12.14 31.15
N VAL A 539 -1.70 -11.83 32.22
CA VAL A 539 -1.90 -10.66 33.11
C VAL A 539 -2.01 -9.35 32.32
N ARG A 540 -1.42 -9.29 31.13
CA ARG A 540 -1.78 -8.33 30.08
C ARG A 540 -2.50 -9.09 28.97
N ARG A 541 -3.80 -8.85 28.80
CA ARG A 541 -4.69 -9.53 27.83
C ARG A 541 -4.30 -9.38 26.35
N ASP A 542 -3.33 -8.52 26.07
CA ASP A 542 -2.81 -8.25 24.73
C ASP A 542 -1.56 -9.09 24.40
N LEU A 543 -1.04 -9.88 25.36
CA LEU A 543 0.16 -10.70 25.16
C LEU A 543 -0.17 -12.00 24.42
N ARG A 544 0.59 -12.23 23.34
CA ARG A 544 0.58 -13.47 22.57
C ARG A 544 1.36 -14.56 23.30
N ILE A 545 0.82 -15.77 23.33
CA ILE A 545 1.53 -16.97 23.76
C ILE A 545 2.18 -17.67 22.57
N TYR A 546 3.31 -18.32 22.82
CA TYR A 546 4.14 -18.99 21.83
C TYR A 546 4.48 -20.40 22.32
N PRO A 547 4.31 -21.45 21.50
CA PRO A 547 4.98 -22.74 21.70
C PRO A 547 6.48 -22.51 21.88
N ALA A 548 7.02 -23.06 22.97
CA ALA A 548 8.40 -22.84 23.37
C ALA A 548 9.05 -24.15 23.86
N LEU A 549 10.34 -24.26 23.61
CA LEU A 549 11.19 -25.39 23.99
C LEU A 549 12.45 -24.87 24.66
N ALA A 550 12.92 -25.56 25.70
CA ALA A 550 14.23 -25.31 26.30
C ALA A 550 15.02 -26.60 26.51
N PRO A 551 15.88 -26.99 25.56
CA PRO A 551 16.97 -27.95 25.81
C PRO A 551 18.05 -27.28 26.69
N LEU A 552 18.33 -27.77 27.90
CA LEU A 552 19.16 -27.01 28.87
C LEU A 552 20.64 -27.43 28.87
N THR A 553 20.96 -28.64 28.43
CA THR A 553 22.34 -29.18 28.42
C THR A 553 22.79 -29.53 27.01
N VAL A 554 24.10 -29.40 26.74
CA VAL A 554 24.71 -29.62 25.42
C VAL A 554 24.25 -30.94 24.80
N ASN A 555 23.73 -30.89 23.57
CA ASN A 555 23.14 -32.01 22.83
C ASN A 555 21.77 -32.50 23.33
N ASP A 556 21.08 -31.81 24.24
CA ASP A 556 19.63 -31.98 24.37
C ASP A 556 18.96 -31.53 23.07
N GLN A 557 18.06 -32.36 22.52
CA GLN A 557 17.35 -32.11 21.26
C GLN A 557 15.87 -32.43 21.36
N ILE A 558 15.05 -31.55 20.79
CA ILE A 558 13.59 -31.67 20.80
C ILE A 558 13.07 -31.20 19.43
N THR A 559 12.22 -32.02 18.80
CA THR A 559 11.53 -31.70 17.54
C THR A 559 10.07 -31.34 17.79
N ILE A 560 9.55 -30.31 17.12
CA ILE A 560 8.13 -29.93 17.21
C ILE A 560 7.34 -30.32 15.96
N ASN A 561 6.11 -30.77 16.18
CA ASN A 561 5.07 -30.83 15.18
C ASN A 561 3.98 -29.81 15.55
N ILE A 562 3.86 -28.76 14.73
CA ILE A 562 2.83 -27.71 14.83
C ILE A 562 1.68 -27.91 13.83
N GLY A 563 1.52 -29.14 13.32
CA GLY A 563 0.58 -29.52 12.27
C GLY A 563 1.17 -29.49 10.86
N THR A 564 2.49 -29.57 10.74
CA THR A 564 3.22 -29.69 9.47
C THR A 564 3.22 -31.13 8.94
N GLY A 565 3.08 -32.10 9.84
CA GLY A 565 2.75 -33.49 9.54
C GLY A 565 1.55 -33.95 10.36
N ALA A 566 1.13 -35.20 10.18
CA ALA A 566 0.13 -35.83 11.05
C ALA A 566 0.64 -35.84 12.50
N PHE A 567 -0.24 -35.51 13.45
CA PHE A 567 0.05 -35.65 14.87
C PHE A 567 0.13 -37.14 15.25
N SER A 568 1.06 -37.48 16.13
CA SER A 568 1.24 -38.83 16.67
C SER A 568 0.04 -39.24 17.53
N TYR A 569 -0.61 -38.27 18.18
CA TYR A 569 -1.76 -38.48 19.04
C TYR A 569 -2.96 -37.64 18.60
N LEU A 570 -4.16 -38.14 18.88
CA LEU A 570 -5.39 -37.50 18.43
C LEU A 570 -5.58 -36.12 19.09
N MET A 571 -5.59 -35.07 18.28
CA MET A 571 -5.92 -33.70 18.68
C MET A 571 -7.34 -33.64 19.28
N PRO A 572 -7.56 -32.95 20.42
CA PRO A 572 -8.89 -32.81 21.02
C PRO A 572 -9.90 -32.12 20.09
N SER A 573 -11.17 -32.49 20.21
CA SER A 573 -12.24 -31.90 19.40
C SER A 573 -12.36 -30.39 19.62
N GLY A 574 -12.54 -29.63 18.54
CA GLY A 574 -12.62 -28.16 18.56
C GLY A 574 -11.28 -27.43 18.67
N TYR A 575 -10.15 -28.14 18.76
CA TYR A 575 -8.82 -27.55 18.61
C TYR A 575 -8.43 -27.52 17.14
N GLN A 576 -7.60 -26.53 16.80
CA GLN A 576 -6.92 -26.47 15.51
C GLN A 576 -5.44 -26.74 15.74
N ASN A 577 -4.72 -27.16 14.70
CA ASN A 577 -3.26 -27.13 14.79
C ASN A 577 -2.81 -25.67 15.04
N ALA A 578 -1.68 -25.47 15.72
CA ALA A 578 -1.18 -24.14 16.06
C ALA A 578 -0.97 -23.21 14.83
N MET A 579 -0.99 -23.78 13.63
CA MET A 579 -0.71 -23.14 12.36
C MET A 579 -1.93 -22.74 11.52
N ALA A 580 -3.13 -23.28 11.78
CA ALA A 580 -4.30 -23.14 10.92
C ALA A 580 -4.74 -21.67 10.71
N SER A 581 -4.34 -20.78 11.61
CA SER A 581 -4.65 -19.35 11.52
C SER A 581 -3.46 -18.49 11.09
N LEU A 582 -2.21 -18.97 11.11
CA LEU A 582 -1.07 -18.23 10.57
C LEU A 582 -1.08 -18.16 9.04
N THR A 583 -1.81 -19.05 8.36
CA THR A 583 -2.18 -18.89 6.93
C THR A 583 -3.27 -17.86 6.68
N SER A 584 -3.96 -17.39 7.73
CA SER A 584 -5.00 -16.34 7.66
C SER A 584 -4.52 -14.96 8.14
N ALA A 585 -3.49 -14.92 8.98
CA ALA A 585 -2.78 -13.70 9.37
C ALA A 585 -1.84 -13.22 8.26
N ARG A 586 -2.41 -12.98 7.07
CA ARG A 586 -1.79 -12.16 6.03
C ARG A 586 -1.32 -10.85 6.69
N TRP A 587 -0.02 -10.56 6.61
CA TRP A 587 0.37 -9.16 6.33
C TRP A 587 -0.48 -8.75 5.13
N GLU A 588 -1.08 -7.55 5.16
CA GLU A 588 -1.68 -6.97 3.95
C GLU A 588 -0.69 -7.23 2.82
N HIS A 589 -1.09 -8.03 1.84
CA HIS A 589 -0.18 -8.39 0.75
C HIS A 589 0.26 -7.09 0.08
N PRO A 590 1.31 -7.11 -0.77
CA PRO A 590 1.28 -6.18 -1.89
C PRO A 590 -0.04 -6.43 -2.63
N GLU A 591 -1.06 -5.65 -2.30
CA GLU A 591 -2.30 -5.56 -3.07
C GLU A 591 -1.83 -5.25 -4.49
N SER A 592 -2.28 -6.01 -5.48
CA SER A 592 -1.93 -5.74 -6.86
C SER A 592 -2.43 -4.33 -7.19
N ILE A 593 -1.51 -3.40 -7.42
CA ILE A 593 -1.83 -1.98 -7.60
C ILE A 593 -1.56 -1.61 -9.06
N GLY A 594 -2.59 -1.07 -9.72
CA GLY A 594 -2.46 -0.50 -11.06
C GLY A 594 -1.48 0.66 -11.06
N ALA A 595 -1.71 1.65 -10.17
CA ALA A 595 -0.72 2.69 -9.88
C ALA A 595 -0.91 3.38 -8.51
N LEU A 596 0.19 3.71 -7.81
CA LEU A 596 0.22 4.37 -6.47
C LEU A 596 0.92 5.73 -6.54
N THR A 597 0.47 6.86 -5.97
CA THR A 597 1.02 8.18 -6.41
C THR A 597 1.09 9.39 -5.47
N ASN A 598 1.93 10.37 -5.81
CA ASN A 598 1.83 11.81 -5.46
C ASN A 598 1.68 12.70 -6.72
N ILE A 599 1.00 12.20 -7.75
CA ILE A 599 1.14 12.65 -9.15
C ILE A 599 -0.21 12.98 -9.80
N GLY A 600 -0.16 13.58 -10.99
CA GLY A 600 -1.32 13.80 -11.85
C GLY A 600 -1.54 12.65 -12.84
N PHE A 601 -2.68 11.97 -12.77
CA PHE A 601 -3.18 11.09 -13.83
C PHE A 601 -4.21 11.79 -14.71
N GLN A 602 -4.17 11.53 -16.02
CA GLN A 602 -5.19 11.96 -16.97
C GLN A 602 -5.52 10.87 -18.00
N ASN A 603 -6.80 10.60 -18.28
CA ASN A 603 -7.23 9.66 -19.33
C ASN A 603 -6.65 8.20 -19.21
N CYS A 604 -6.15 7.80 -18.05
CA CYS A 604 -5.51 6.49 -17.88
C CYS A 604 -6.53 5.39 -17.56
N THR A 605 -6.24 4.14 -17.88
CA THR A 605 -7.12 2.99 -17.58
C THR A 605 -6.37 1.93 -16.77
N ALA A 606 -6.93 1.43 -15.68
CA ALA A 606 -6.40 0.32 -14.87
C ALA A 606 -7.39 -0.85 -14.87
N ILE A 607 -6.92 -2.08 -15.10
CA ILE A 607 -7.77 -3.27 -15.29
C ILE A 607 -7.29 -4.45 -14.44
N GLY A 608 -8.20 -5.01 -13.64
CA GLY A 608 -8.01 -6.31 -12.98
C GLY A 608 -7.12 -6.33 -11.74
N PHE A 609 -6.91 -5.17 -11.08
CA PHE A 609 -6.05 -5.01 -9.89
C PHE A 609 -6.84 -5.08 -8.57
N ASP A 610 -6.18 -5.35 -7.45
CA ASP A 610 -6.77 -5.13 -6.12
C ASP A 610 -7.09 -3.65 -5.88
N ILE A 611 -6.17 -2.74 -6.27
CA ILE A 611 -6.46 -1.31 -6.37
C ILE A 611 -6.17 -0.83 -7.79
N GLY A 612 -7.17 -0.25 -8.47
CA GLY A 612 -6.97 0.40 -9.76
C GLY A 612 -6.03 1.61 -9.66
N PHE A 613 -6.41 2.61 -8.86
CA PHE A 613 -5.56 3.78 -8.56
C PHE A 613 -5.47 4.06 -7.05
N ALA A 614 -4.25 4.13 -6.52
CA ALA A 614 -3.97 4.42 -5.12
C ALA A 614 -3.40 5.85 -4.95
N MET A 615 -4.17 6.75 -4.36
CA MET A 615 -3.77 8.14 -4.10
C MET A 615 -2.95 8.23 -2.80
N GLY A 616 -1.74 8.77 -2.90
CA GLY A 616 -0.86 9.07 -1.79
C GLY A 616 -1.12 10.42 -1.10
N PRO A 617 -0.21 10.84 -0.21
CA PRO A 617 -0.54 11.77 0.87
C PRO A 617 -0.84 13.22 0.49
N ILE A 618 -0.31 13.79 -0.60
CA ILE A 618 -0.50 15.24 -0.86
C ILE A 618 -0.66 15.54 -2.35
N GLY A 619 -1.64 16.40 -2.70
CA GLY A 619 -1.66 17.14 -3.98
C GLY A 619 -1.97 16.32 -5.23
N ASN A 620 -2.37 15.06 -5.10
CA ASN A 620 -2.71 14.19 -6.23
C ASN A 620 -3.87 14.74 -7.08
N ALA A 621 -3.82 14.48 -8.38
CA ALA A 621 -4.94 14.76 -9.29
C ALA A 621 -5.21 13.52 -10.16
N LEU A 622 -6.46 13.07 -10.20
CA LEU A 622 -6.89 11.90 -10.98
C LEU A 622 -8.06 12.35 -11.87
N LYS A 623 -7.82 12.45 -13.18
CA LYS A 623 -8.75 13.08 -14.13
C LYS A 623 -9.13 12.13 -15.26
N PHE A 624 -10.42 11.94 -15.53
CA PHE A 624 -10.92 11.18 -16.69
C PHE A 624 -10.38 9.74 -16.83
N CYS A 625 -9.88 9.17 -15.74
CA CYS A 625 -9.30 7.83 -15.71
C CYS A 625 -10.38 6.76 -15.50
N ARG A 626 -10.04 5.50 -15.79
CA ARG A 626 -10.96 4.36 -15.71
C ARG A 626 -10.39 3.25 -14.86
N ALA A 627 -11.12 2.74 -13.87
CA ALA A 627 -10.75 1.52 -13.14
C ALA A 627 -11.79 0.43 -13.41
N LEU A 628 -11.35 -0.70 -13.94
CA LEU A 628 -12.22 -1.76 -14.43
C LEU A 628 -11.88 -3.07 -13.72
N GLN A 629 -12.87 -3.80 -13.21
CA GLN A 629 -12.67 -5.13 -12.63
C GLN A 629 -11.71 -5.15 -11.42
N CYS A 630 -11.70 -4.08 -10.62
CA CYS A 630 -10.76 -3.90 -9.51
C CYS A 630 -11.43 -4.05 -8.14
N ASN A 631 -10.78 -4.65 -7.13
CA ASN A 631 -11.39 -4.76 -5.80
C ASN A 631 -11.71 -3.36 -5.24
N THR A 632 -10.79 -2.41 -5.33
CA THR A 632 -11.06 -0.98 -5.14
C THR A 632 -10.70 -0.21 -6.41
N GLY A 633 -11.65 0.52 -7.01
CA GLY A 633 -11.42 1.31 -8.21
C GLY A 633 -10.42 2.45 -7.96
N ILE A 634 -10.71 3.28 -6.97
CA ILE A 634 -9.80 4.33 -6.47
C ILE A 634 -9.70 4.23 -4.95
N ARG A 635 -8.49 4.07 -4.40
CA ARG A 635 -8.22 4.09 -2.95
C ARG A 635 -7.42 5.33 -2.59
N MET A 636 -7.93 6.16 -1.70
CA MET A 636 -7.19 7.25 -1.07
C MET A 636 -6.49 6.67 0.16
N ARG A 637 -5.21 7.00 0.38
CA ARG A 637 -4.38 6.48 1.49
C ARG A 637 -4.10 4.98 1.41
N VAL A 638 -2.84 4.67 1.10
CA VAL A 638 -2.20 3.38 1.43
C VAL A 638 -1.39 3.46 2.74
N VAL A 639 -0.85 4.64 3.08
CA VAL A 639 0.02 4.81 4.27
C VAL A 639 -0.45 5.99 5.14
N PHE A 640 -0.38 7.22 4.62
CA PHE A 640 -0.75 8.45 5.35
C PHE A 640 -2.05 9.07 4.81
N GLY A 641 -2.71 9.91 5.61
CA GLY A 641 -3.92 10.64 5.21
C GLY A 641 -3.68 11.51 3.97
N THR A 642 -4.64 11.53 3.04
CA THR A 642 -4.50 12.24 1.76
C THR A 642 -4.98 13.68 1.85
N VAL A 643 -4.15 14.67 1.55
CA VAL A 643 -4.45 16.10 1.67
C VAL A 643 -4.48 16.75 0.29
N GLY A 644 -5.52 17.53 -0.01
CA GLY A 644 -5.55 18.35 -1.23
C GLY A 644 -5.69 17.55 -2.53
N VAL A 645 -6.33 16.37 -2.47
CA VAL A 645 -6.48 15.50 -3.65
C VAL A 645 -7.71 15.90 -4.49
N SER A 646 -7.57 15.84 -5.81
CA SER A 646 -8.65 16.14 -6.77
C SER A 646 -8.95 14.92 -7.65
N ILE A 647 -10.11 14.30 -7.46
CA ILE A 647 -10.62 13.16 -8.26
C ILE A 647 -11.76 13.69 -9.14
N LEU A 648 -11.53 13.88 -10.44
CA LEU A 648 -12.45 14.53 -11.39
C LEU A 648 -12.81 13.63 -12.59
N GLY A 649 -14.09 13.35 -12.81
CA GLY A 649 -14.56 12.80 -14.08
C GLY A 649 -14.14 11.36 -14.39
N ASN A 650 -13.74 10.59 -13.37
CA ASN A 650 -13.26 9.22 -13.53
C ASN A 650 -14.41 8.21 -13.60
N TRP A 651 -14.16 7.04 -14.16
CA TRP A 651 -15.15 5.98 -14.35
C TRP A 651 -14.67 4.68 -13.71
N MET A 652 -15.39 4.20 -12.70
CA MET A 652 -15.16 2.91 -12.07
C MET A 652 -16.26 1.97 -12.53
N ASP A 653 -15.92 0.88 -13.20
CA ASP A 653 -16.87 -0.15 -13.63
C ASP A 653 -16.48 -1.49 -13.02
N ARG A 654 -17.48 -2.22 -12.51
CA ARG A 654 -17.28 -3.54 -11.91
C ARG A 654 -16.13 -3.49 -10.91
N CYS A 655 -16.27 -2.68 -9.88
CA CYS A 655 -15.37 -2.69 -8.75
C CYS A 655 -16.06 -3.35 -7.55
N GLU A 656 -15.33 -3.81 -6.52
CA GLU A 656 -15.99 -4.16 -5.25
C GLU A 656 -16.33 -2.88 -4.47
N ILE A 657 -15.41 -1.92 -4.47
CA ILE A 657 -15.58 -0.56 -3.97
C ILE A 657 -15.22 0.42 -5.08
N GLY A 658 -16.12 1.34 -5.44
CA GLY A 658 -15.85 2.33 -6.49
C GLY A 658 -14.75 3.32 -6.06
N ILE A 659 -15.04 4.12 -5.05
CA ILE A 659 -14.08 5.03 -4.39
C ILE A 659 -14.00 4.68 -2.90
N ASP A 660 -12.79 4.47 -2.41
CA ASP A 660 -12.50 4.33 -0.98
C ASP A 660 -11.68 5.53 -0.51
N ALA A 661 -12.19 6.31 0.45
CA ALA A 661 -11.59 7.54 0.96
C ALA A 661 -11.22 7.51 2.47
N PRO A 662 -10.25 6.67 2.90
CA PRO A 662 -9.66 6.69 4.23
C PRO A 662 -8.87 7.98 4.55
N ASN A 663 -9.25 8.69 5.61
CA ASN A 663 -8.48 9.80 6.20
C ASN A 663 -8.11 10.89 5.19
N SER A 664 -9.04 11.19 4.28
CA SER A 664 -8.88 12.26 3.30
C SER A 664 -9.14 13.63 3.94
N ARG A 665 -8.35 14.62 3.55
CA ARG A 665 -8.40 16.00 4.03
C ARG A 665 -8.40 16.95 2.84
N SER A 666 -9.16 18.04 2.90
CA SER A 666 -9.17 19.11 1.88
C SER A 666 -9.33 18.56 0.45
N THR A 667 -10.12 17.50 0.28
CA THR A 667 -10.15 16.65 -0.92
C THR A 667 -11.45 16.85 -1.69
N THR A 668 -11.37 16.92 -3.02
CA THR A 668 -12.52 17.11 -3.91
C THR A 668 -12.69 15.90 -4.82
N VAL A 669 -13.83 15.22 -4.71
CA VAL A 669 -14.22 14.04 -5.49
C VAL A 669 -15.46 14.40 -6.30
N THR A 670 -15.30 14.75 -7.58
CA THR A 670 -16.40 15.30 -8.38
C THR A 670 -16.56 14.72 -9.78
N ALA A 671 -17.81 14.69 -10.27
CA ALA A 671 -18.20 14.25 -11.60
C ALA A 671 -17.80 12.80 -11.98
N ASN A 672 -17.49 11.94 -11.01
CA ASN A 672 -17.09 10.56 -11.26
C ASN A 672 -18.31 9.65 -11.46
N VAL A 673 -18.18 8.60 -12.26
CA VAL A 673 -19.21 7.60 -12.50
C VAL A 673 -18.80 6.28 -11.87
N VAL A 674 -19.63 5.72 -11.00
CA VAL A 674 -19.49 4.34 -10.51
C VAL A 674 -20.59 3.49 -11.16
N THR A 675 -20.20 2.71 -12.17
CA THR A 675 -21.07 1.77 -12.89
C THR A 675 -20.74 0.33 -12.51
N GLY A 676 -21.41 -0.59 -13.20
CA GLY A 676 -21.37 -2.01 -12.88
C GLY A 676 -22.46 -2.29 -11.87
N ASP A 677 -23.56 -2.85 -12.36
CA ASP A 677 -24.56 -3.45 -11.47
C ASP A 677 -23.90 -4.56 -10.65
N THR A 678 -22.91 -5.22 -11.24
CA THR A 678 -22.15 -6.32 -10.68
C THR A 678 -20.74 -5.91 -10.23
N GLY A 679 -20.16 -6.66 -9.30
CA GLY A 679 -18.80 -6.48 -8.78
C GLY A 679 -17.70 -6.86 -9.77
N THR A 680 -16.47 -7.08 -9.27
CA THR A 680 -15.24 -7.20 -10.09
C THR A 680 -15.27 -8.26 -11.18
N CYS A 681 -15.93 -9.37 -10.89
CA CYS A 681 -16.00 -10.52 -11.74
C CYS A 681 -16.88 -10.31 -12.99
N ASN A 682 -16.59 -11.06 -14.05
CA ASN A 682 -17.58 -11.25 -15.13
C ASN A 682 -18.76 -12.10 -14.61
N SER A 683 -19.99 -11.75 -15.01
CA SER A 683 -21.19 -12.53 -14.68
C SER A 683 -21.08 -13.95 -15.22
N ALA A 684 -21.47 -14.93 -14.42
CA ALA A 684 -21.41 -16.34 -14.77
C ALA A 684 -22.81 -16.88 -15.12
N PRO A 685 -22.93 -17.80 -16.09
CA PRO A 685 -24.22 -18.34 -16.51
C PRO A 685 -24.86 -19.22 -15.43
N ILE A 686 -26.17 -19.10 -15.28
CA ILE A 686 -27.00 -20.03 -14.51
C ILE A 686 -27.39 -21.19 -15.44
N SER A 687 -27.15 -22.42 -15.01
CA SER A 687 -27.47 -23.63 -15.78
C SER A 687 -28.91 -24.08 -15.61
N SER A 688 -29.47 -23.94 -14.40
CA SER A 688 -30.89 -24.19 -14.14
C SER A 688 -31.34 -23.56 -12.82
N MET A 689 -32.64 -23.30 -12.71
CA MET A 689 -33.31 -22.89 -11.47
C MET A 689 -34.46 -23.86 -11.20
N VAL A 690 -34.51 -24.41 -9.99
CA VAL A 690 -35.49 -25.42 -9.56
C VAL A 690 -36.24 -24.88 -8.36
N TRP A 691 -37.54 -24.63 -8.52
CA TRP A 691 -38.42 -24.17 -7.44
C TRP A 691 -39.00 -25.35 -6.64
N SER A 692 -39.01 -25.20 -5.32
CA SER A 692 -39.57 -26.14 -4.35
C SER A 692 -40.88 -25.56 -3.80
N SER A 693 -42.00 -26.23 -4.09
CA SER A 693 -43.33 -25.84 -3.59
C SER A 693 -43.51 -26.06 -2.08
N GLY A 694 -42.68 -26.92 -1.46
CA GLY A 694 -42.82 -27.27 -0.05
C GLY A 694 -42.31 -26.21 0.93
N ASP A 695 -41.32 -25.40 0.50
CA ASP A 695 -40.70 -24.36 1.32
C ASP A 695 -40.46 -23.04 0.55
N HIS A 696 -41.14 -22.87 -0.59
CA HIS A 696 -41.08 -21.68 -1.45
C HIS A 696 -39.65 -21.21 -1.74
N SER A 697 -38.75 -22.14 -1.99
CA SER A 697 -37.34 -21.85 -2.27
C SER A 697 -36.98 -22.12 -3.72
N VAL A 698 -35.89 -21.52 -4.19
CA VAL A 698 -35.31 -21.82 -5.50
C VAL A 698 -33.87 -22.24 -5.30
N THR A 699 -33.52 -23.42 -5.81
CA THR A 699 -32.14 -23.87 -5.97
C THR A 699 -31.64 -23.46 -7.35
N VAL A 700 -30.54 -22.72 -7.38
CA VAL A 700 -29.85 -22.27 -8.58
C VAL A 700 -28.62 -23.16 -8.77
N ASN A 701 -28.45 -23.73 -9.97
CA ASN A 701 -27.29 -24.54 -10.33
C ASN A 701 -26.41 -23.79 -11.33
N THR A 702 -25.09 -23.84 -11.16
CA THR A 702 -24.11 -23.13 -11.99
C THR A 702 -23.27 -24.10 -12.81
N ALA A 703 -22.80 -23.66 -13.98
CA ALA A 703 -21.99 -24.49 -14.89
C ALA A 703 -20.57 -24.77 -14.34
N ALA A 704 -20.04 -23.82 -13.57
CA ALA A 704 -18.71 -23.88 -12.96
C ALA A 704 -18.82 -23.86 -11.43
N ALA A 705 -17.79 -24.38 -10.77
CA ALA A 705 -17.69 -24.40 -9.31
C ALA A 705 -17.37 -23.00 -8.76
N HIS A 706 -18.23 -22.50 -7.86
CA HIS A 706 -18.14 -21.19 -7.23
C HIS A 706 -17.61 -21.25 -5.80
N ASN A 707 -16.98 -20.15 -5.36
CA ASN A 707 -16.39 -20.01 -4.02
C ASN A 707 -17.25 -19.22 -3.01
N ILE A 708 -18.57 -19.25 -3.19
CA ILE A 708 -19.56 -18.62 -2.30
C ILE A 708 -19.32 -19.07 -0.84
N PRO A 709 -19.24 -18.17 0.15
CA PRO A 709 -19.19 -18.53 1.57
C PRO A 709 -20.39 -19.38 2.04
N ILE A 710 -20.20 -20.15 3.12
CA ILE A 710 -21.27 -20.97 3.73
C ILE A 710 -22.33 -20.08 4.40
N ASP A 711 -21.93 -18.92 4.93
CA ASP A 711 -22.84 -17.92 5.50
C ASP A 711 -23.69 -17.24 4.41
N THR A 712 -24.85 -16.69 4.81
CA THR A 712 -25.80 -16.02 3.91
C THR A 712 -25.14 -14.89 3.11
N THR A 713 -24.65 -15.23 1.93
CA THR A 713 -24.03 -14.33 0.98
C THR A 713 -25.13 -13.77 0.09
N LYS A 714 -24.90 -12.62 -0.52
CA LYS A 714 -25.93 -11.87 -1.23
C LYS A 714 -25.43 -11.58 -2.65
N LEU A 715 -26.19 -12.02 -3.66
CA LEU A 715 -25.81 -12.08 -5.08
C LEU A 715 -26.77 -11.27 -5.93
N ILE A 716 -26.33 -10.85 -7.11
CA ILE A 716 -27.23 -10.37 -8.16
C ILE A 716 -27.59 -11.55 -9.05
N LEU A 717 -28.90 -11.73 -9.26
CA LEU A 717 -29.47 -12.68 -10.19
C LEU A 717 -30.18 -11.89 -11.30
N ASP A 718 -29.65 -12.00 -12.51
CA ASP A 718 -30.24 -11.43 -13.72
C ASP A 718 -30.91 -12.54 -14.51
N VAL A 719 -32.25 -12.56 -14.53
CA VAL A 719 -33.07 -13.59 -15.18
C VAL A 719 -34.23 -12.90 -15.91
N ALA A 720 -34.68 -13.47 -17.02
CA ALA A 720 -35.66 -12.82 -17.91
C ALA A 720 -36.97 -12.36 -17.22
N ASP A 721 -37.39 -13.06 -16.15
CA ASP A 721 -38.62 -12.78 -15.40
C ASP A 721 -38.35 -12.64 -13.87
N THR A 722 -37.43 -11.74 -13.46
CA THR A 722 -37.01 -11.54 -12.05
C THR A 722 -38.17 -11.57 -11.05
N VAL A 723 -39.22 -10.77 -11.30
CA VAL A 723 -40.41 -10.67 -10.44
C VAL A 723 -41.14 -12.00 -10.28
N GLN A 724 -41.29 -12.79 -11.35
CA GLN A 724 -41.97 -14.10 -11.27
C GLN A 724 -41.11 -15.14 -10.54
N TRP A 725 -39.79 -14.98 -10.56
CA TRP A 725 -38.82 -15.79 -9.81
C TRP A 725 -38.62 -15.34 -8.35
N GLY A 726 -39.42 -14.38 -7.86
CA GLY A 726 -39.32 -13.85 -6.49
C GLY A 726 -38.05 -13.03 -6.24
N ILE A 727 -37.31 -12.68 -7.30
CA ILE A 727 -36.10 -11.86 -7.23
C ILE A 727 -36.53 -10.39 -7.15
N PRO A 728 -35.98 -9.58 -6.23
CA PRO A 728 -36.27 -8.15 -6.15
C PRO A 728 -35.98 -7.41 -7.46
N SER A 729 -36.59 -6.24 -7.68
CA SER A 729 -36.41 -5.44 -8.91
C SER A 729 -34.96 -4.98 -9.15
N ASN A 730 -34.11 -4.98 -8.12
CA ASN A 730 -32.67 -4.70 -8.22
C ASN A 730 -31.82 -5.97 -8.41
N GLY A 731 -32.41 -7.14 -8.61
CA GLY A 731 -31.71 -8.42 -8.77
C GLY A 731 -31.06 -8.97 -7.49
N ILE A 732 -30.89 -8.16 -6.43
CA ILE A 732 -30.06 -8.54 -5.29
C ILE A 732 -30.82 -9.44 -4.32
N THR A 733 -30.33 -10.67 -4.21
CA THR A 733 -30.99 -11.78 -3.55
C THR A 733 -30.10 -12.34 -2.44
N SER A 734 -30.67 -12.59 -1.25
CA SER A 734 -29.95 -13.27 -0.18
C SER A 734 -29.97 -14.77 -0.42
N ILE A 735 -28.79 -15.40 -0.47
CA ILE A 735 -28.63 -16.81 -0.82
C ILE A 735 -28.00 -17.62 0.32
N SER A 736 -28.17 -18.94 0.28
CA SER A 736 -27.45 -19.91 1.11
C SER A 736 -26.69 -20.87 0.21
N ASN A 737 -25.39 -21.06 0.42
CA ASN A 737 -24.62 -22.04 -0.35
C ASN A 737 -25.06 -23.48 -0.02
N ILE A 738 -25.20 -24.35 -1.03
CA ILE A 738 -25.50 -25.79 -0.86
C ILE A 738 -24.28 -26.64 -1.22
N THR A 739 -23.70 -26.41 -2.40
CA THR A 739 -22.55 -27.17 -2.93
C THR A 739 -21.63 -26.23 -3.70
N SER A 740 -20.46 -26.70 -4.15
CA SER A 740 -19.61 -25.88 -5.02
C SER A 740 -20.28 -25.45 -6.33
N THR A 741 -21.38 -26.06 -6.79
CA THR A 741 -22.09 -25.70 -8.03
C THR A 741 -23.57 -25.36 -7.83
N SER A 742 -24.00 -25.11 -6.58
CA SER A 742 -25.39 -24.72 -6.32
C SER A 742 -25.59 -23.93 -5.03
N PHE A 743 -26.53 -22.97 -5.10
CA PHE A 743 -26.98 -22.15 -3.98
C PHE A 743 -28.51 -22.04 -3.97
N ARG A 744 -29.08 -21.59 -2.85
CA ARG A 744 -30.52 -21.50 -2.60
C ARG A 744 -30.94 -20.08 -2.28
N TYR A 745 -32.18 -19.69 -2.59
CA TYR A 745 -32.81 -18.48 -2.06
C TYR A 745 -34.30 -18.65 -1.80
N ALA A 746 -34.91 -17.68 -1.10
CA ALA A 746 -36.35 -17.61 -0.87
C ALA A 746 -37.06 -17.12 -2.15
N GLY A 747 -37.79 -18.03 -2.80
CA GLY A 747 -38.47 -17.80 -4.06
C GLY A 747 -39.93 -17.33 -3.91
N PRO A 748 -40.71 -17.39 -5.00
CA PRO A 748 -42.09 -16.96 -5.03
C PRO A 748 -43.03 -17.94 -4.29
N ALA A 749 -44.16 -17.41 -3.80
CA ALA A 749 -45.22 -18.20 -3.18
C ALA A 749 -45.96 -19.12 -4.16
N SER A 750 -45.97 -18.78 -5.45
CA SER A 750 -46.56 -19.55 -6.55
C SER A 750 -45.49 -20.11 -7.49
N THR A 751 -45.81 -21.16 -8.23
CA THR A 751 -44.91 -21.76 -9.23
C THR A 751 -44.40 -20.71 -10.22
N PRO A 752 -43.07 -20.49 -10.36
CA PRO A 752 -42.50 -19.62 -11.38
C PRO A 752 -42.64 -20.25 -12.79
N PRO A 753 -42.43 -19.49 -13.87
CA PRO A 753 -42.35 -20.03 -15.22
C PRO A 753 -41.15 -21.00 -15.36
N ALA A 754 -41.08 -21.73 -16.46
CA ALA A 754 -39.89 -22.53 -16.77
C ALA A 754 -38.66 -21.61 -16.92
N PHE A 755 -37.52 -22.01 -16.34
CA PHE A 755 -36.29 -21.24 -16.45
C PHE A 755 -35.78 -21.25 -17.90
N ALA A 756 -35.66 -20.06 -18.50
CA ALA A 756 -35.17 -19.90 -19.87
C ALA A 756 -33.66 -19.64 -19.91
N SER A 757 -33.20 -18.58 -19.23
CA SER A 757 -31.80 -18.19 -19.13
C SER A 757 -31.59 -17.18 -18.00
N GLY A 758 -30.34 -17.03 -17.57
CA GLY A 758 -29.94 -16.01 -16.61
C GLY A 758 -28.46 -16.05 -16.28
N THR A 759 -27.98 -15.01 -15.60
CA THR A 759 -26.62 -14.93 -15.07
C THR A 759 -26.64 -14.58 -13.58
N TRP A 760 -25.55 -14.87 -12.90
CA TRP A 760 -25.32 -14.46 -11.51
C TRP A 760 -23.97 -13.78 -11.37
N ASN A 761 -23.87 -12.88 -10.40
CA ASN A 761 -22.61 -12.25 -10.01
C ASN A 761 -22.69 -11.75 -8.55
N TYR A 762 -21.57 -11.31 -8.00
CA TYR A 762 -21.57 -10.53 -6.77
C TYR A 762 -22.06 -9.10 -7.05
N PRO A 763 -22.75 -8.44 -6.10
CA PRO A 763 -23.01 -7.01 -6.19
C PRO A 763 -21.77 -6.17 -5.90
N LEU A 764 -21.83 -4.89 -6.24
CA LEU A 764 -20.93 -3.87 -5.70
C LEU A 764 -21.09 -3.83 -4.15
N ASN A 765 -20.00 -3.81 -3.39
CA ASN A 765 -20.06 -3.74 -1.92
C ASN A 765 -20.54 -2.34 -1.49
N MET A 766 -19.88 -1.30 -2.00
CA MET A 766 -20.33 0.10 -1.93
C MET A 766 -19.72 0.95 -3.05
N ALA A 767 -20.46 1.94 -3.57
CA ALA A 767 -19.94 2.80 -4.63
C ALA A 767 -18.94 3.83 -4.10
N ILE A 768 -19.20 4.38 -2.90
CA ILE A 768 -18.27 5.24 -2.16
C ILE A 768 -18.18 4.78 -0.70
N ARG A 769 -16.97 4.48 -0.23
CA ARG A 769 -16.63 4.36 1.19
C ARG A 769 -15.85 5.59 1.61
N ALA A 770 -16.22 6.22 2.72
CA ALA A 770 -15.48 7.37 3.24
C ALA A 770 -15.44 7.35 4.77
N HIS A 771 -14.28 7.60 5.35
CA HIS A 771 -14.08 7.54 6.80
C HIS A 771 -12.92 8.45 7.23
N SER A 772 -13.06 9.16 8.35
CA SER A 772 -12.09 10.17 8.86
C SER A 772 -11.86 11.37 7.91
N ILE A 773 -12.92 11.88 7.29
CA ILE A 773 -12.85 12.83 6.16
C ILE A 773 -13.03 14.29 6.57
N THR A 774 -11.97 15.10 6.49
CA THR A 774 -11.95 16.52 6.90
C THR A 774 -11.95 17.46 5.69
N ASN A 775 -12.72 18.55 5.70
CA ASN A 775 -12.77 19.56 4.64
C ASN A 775 -12.96 18.98 3.22
N CYS A 776 -13.74 17.90 3.11
CA CYS A 776 -13.91 17.19 1.84
C CYS A 776 -15.18 17.62 1.10
N SER A 777 -15.17 17.52 -0.23
CA SER A 777 -16.35 17.75 -1.08
C SER A 777 -16.52 16.61 -2.11
N PHE A 778 -17.73 16.07 -2.18
CA PHE A 778 -18.07 14.85 -2.92
C PHE A 778 -19.31 15.15 -3.79
N MET A 779 -19.12 15.64 -5.02
CA MET A 779 -20.16 16.34 -5.79
C MET A 779 -20.34 15.78 -7.20
N ALA A 780 -21.53 15.94 -7.80
CA ALA A 780 -21.87 15.51 -9.16
C ALA A 780 -21.50 14.05 -9.53
N ASN A 781 -21.26 13.17 -8.55
CA ASN A 781 -20.89 11.78 -8.83
C ASN A 781 -22.16 11.00 -9.23
N ALA A 782 -22.08 10.23 -10.31
CA ALA A 782 -23.16 9.40 -10.82
C ALA A 782 -22.93 7.96 -10.37
N LEU A 783 -23.64 7.54 -9.32
CA LEU A 783 -23.59 6.17 -8.82
C LEU A 783 -24.74 5.42 -9.50
N THR A 784 -24.45 4.58 -10.50
CA THR A 784 -25.47 3.75 -11.15
C THR A 784 -25.38 2.29 -10.73
N GLY A 785 -24.19 1.83 -10.31
CA GLY A 785 -23.99 0.46 -9.84
C GLY A 785 -24.77 0.12 -8.58
N MET A 786 -25.34 -1.09 -8.56
CA MET A 786 -26.20 -1.57 -7.49
C MET A 786 -25.38 -2.05 -6.28
N ALA A 787 -25.16 -1.13 -5.35
CA ALA A 787 -24.41 -1.36 -4.12
C ALA A 787 -25.24 -2.05 -3.04
N TYR A 788 -24.64 -3.02 -2.35
CA TYR A 788 -25.42 -3.93 -1.51
C TYR A 788 -25.17 -3.88 -0.01
N ALA A 789 -23.92 -3.81 0.44
CA ALA A 789 -23.60 -4.30 1.78
C ALA A 789 -24.18 -3.44 2.91
N ASN A 790 -24.52 -2.18 2.61
CA ASN A 790 -24.84 -1.14 3.58
C ASN A 790 -25.48 0.10 2.92
N GLY A 791 -25.10 0.43 1.69
CA GLY A 791 -25.63 1.53 0.88
C GLY A 791 -24.66 1.86 -0.26
N SER A 792 -25.06 2.63 -1.27
CA SER A 792 -24.08 3.07 -2.29
C SER A 792 -23.07 4.07 -1.73
N VAL A 793 -23.42 4.79 -0.66
CA VAL A 793 -22.45 5.56 0.12
C VAL A 793 -22.40 5.07 1.57
N ASN A 794 -21.19 4.81 2.06
CA ASN A 794 -20.92 4.42 3.43
C ASN A 794 -19.98 5.42 4.12
N LEU A 795 -20.55 6.17 5.06
CA LEU A 795 -19.88 7.20 5.86
C LEU A 795 -19.57 6.65 7.25
N GLN A 796 -18.57 5.76 7.34
CA GLN A 796 -18.29 5.09 8.63
C GLN A 796 -17.78 6.10 9.67
N PRO A 797 -18.22 5.96 10.95
CA PRO A 797 -17.71 6.78 12.03
C PRO A 797 -16.21 6.49 12.22
N HIS A 798 -15.44 7.52 12.52
CA HIS A 798 -14.09 7.34 13.05
C HIS A 798 -13.90 8.25 14.26
N LEU A 799 -13.12 7.77 15.22
CA LEU A 799 -12.85 8.41 16.53
C LEU A 799 -12.19 9.82 16.44
N PHE A 800 -11.85 10.29 15.23
CA PHE A 800 -11.35 11.64 14.99
C PHE A 800 -12.51 12.54 14.56
N GLY A 801 -13.13 13.19 15.54
CA GLY A 801 -14.30 14.09 15.35
C GLY A 801 -14.01 15.41 14.64
N TRP A 802 -13.10 15.43 13.67
CA TRP A 802 -12.89 16.54 12.72
C TRP A 802 -13.35 16.14 11.32
N SER A 803 -14.33 15.26 11.22
CA SER A 803 -14.93 14.94 9.92
C SER A 803 -15.85 16.09 9.51
N ASN A 804 -15.78 16.55 8.26
CA ASN A 804 -16.75 17.46 7.65
C ASN A 804 -16.74 17.29 6.12
N LEU A 805 -17.94 17.17 5.55
CA LEU A 805 -18.16 16.73 4.18
C LEU A 805 -19.32 17.49 3.53
N MET A 806 -19.11 17.98 2.32
CA MET A 806 -20.18 18.47 1.45
C MET A 806 -20.48 17.40 0.38
N MET A 807 -21.73 16.97 0.26
CA MET A 807 -22.17 15.96 -0.70
C MET A 807 -23.24 16.49 -1.64
N ALA A 808 -23.12 16.18 -2.93
CA ALA A 808 -24.14 16.49 -3.92
C ALA A 808 -24.20 15.44 -5.04
N MET A 809 -24.87 14.32 -4.83
CA MET A 809 -24.87 13.18 -5.76
C MET A 809 -26.15 12.35 -5.69
N ASN A 810 -26.46 11.65 -6.79
CA ASN A 810 -27.54 10.67 -6.84
C ASN A 810 -27.04 9.31 -6.32
N VAL A 811 -27.85 8.61 -5.50
CA VAL A 811 -27.45 7.43 -4.73
C VAL A 811 -28.60 6.39 -4.74
N PRO A 812 -28.60 5.42 -5.66
CA PRO A 812 -29.76 4.56 -5.93
C PRO A 812 -30.02 3.50 -4.84
N CYS A 813 -29.03 3.13 -4.04
CA CYS A 813 -29.13 2.07 -3.03
C CYS A 813 -28.95 2.60 -1.60
N GLY A 814 -29.09 3.92 -1.40
CA GLY A 814 -29.10 4.55 -0.08
C GLY A 814 -27.76 4.70 0.63
N TRP A 815 -27.86 5.01 1.93
CA TRP A 815 -26.82 5.67 2.71
C TRP A 815 -26.60 4.99 4.07
N VAL A 816 -25.34 4.70 4.42
CA VAL A 816 -24.93 4.62 5.83
C VAL A 816 -24.37 5.97 6.23
N GLY A 817 -25.02 6.61 7.19
CA GLY A 817 -24.54 7.86 7.76
C GLY A 817 -23.56 7.68 8.92
N PRO A 818 -22.86 8.75 9.30
CA PRO A 818 -22.04 8.78 10.50
C PRO A 818 -22.93 8.80 11.76
N TYR A 819 -22.57 8.00 12.77
CA TYR A 819 -23.32 7.94 14.03
C TYR A 819 -23.05 9.13 14.96
N ASP A 820 -21.86 9.74 14.88
CA ASP A 820 -21.35 10.68 15.92
C ASP A 820 -20.96 12.08 15.39
N SER A 821 -21.28 12.42 14.15
CA SER A 821 -20.83 13.69 13.53
C SER A 821 -21.78 14.25 12.47
N SER A 822 -23.07 13.89 12.51
CA SER A 822 -23.98 14.11 11.37
C SER A 822 -24.22 15.59 11.00
N ALA A 823 -23.88 16.54 11.87
CA ALA A 823 -24.03 17.98 11.61
C ALA A 823 -22.98 18.49 10.60
N SER A 824 -21.77 17.95 10.63
CA SER A 824 -20.69 18.37 9.75
C SER A 824 -20.84 17.89 8.29
N PHE A 825 -21.91 17.17 8.00
CA PHE A 825 -22.24 16.60 6.71
C PHE A 825 -23.37 17.41 6.06
N LYS A 826 -23.06 18.08 4.94
CA LYS A 826 -24.03 18.87 4.17
C LYS A 826 -24.45 18.11 2.91
N TYR A 827 -25.67 17.62 2.89
CA TYR A 827 -26.26 16.95 1.73
C TYR A 827 -27.07 17.94 0.88
N ILE A 828 -26.74 18.06 -0.40
CA ILE A 828 -27.41 18.95 -1.36
C ILE A 828 -27.91 18.11 -2.53
N SER A 829 -29.22 18.14 -2.82
CA SER A 829 -29.82 17.36 -3.93
C SER A 829 -29.48 15.86 -3.92
N CYS A 830 -29.24 15.29 -2.74
CA CYS A 830 -28.81 13.90 -2.54
C CYS A 830 -29.99 12.89 -2.50
N TRP A 831 -31.04 13.13 -3.31
CA TRP A 831 -32.33 12.47 -3.17
C TRP A 831 -32.77 11.74 -4.44
N THR A 832 -33.08 10.46 -4.31
CA THR A 832 -34.01 9.70 -5.15
C THR A 832 -34.83 8.73 -4.30
N ASP A 833 -36.08 8.51 -4.71
CA ASP A 833 -36.91 7.32 -4.48
C ASP A 833 -36.78 6.63 -3.09
N GLY A 834 -37.03 7.39 -2.02
CA GLY A 834 -37.18 6.86 -0.66
C GLY A 834 -35.88 6.63 0.12
N HIS A 835 -34.72 6.85 -0.51
CA HIS A 835 -33.41 6.68 0.13
C HIS A 835 -32.81 8.02 0.59
N THR A 836 -33.44 8.63 1.60
CA THR A 836 -32.88 9.84 2.22
C THR A 836 -31.56 9.53 2.94
N PRO A 837 -30.57 10.44 2.88
CA PRO A 837 -29.49 10.45 3.86
C PRO A 837 -30.11 10.52 5.27
N PRO A 838 -29.49 9.90 6.30
CA PRO A 838 -29.99 9.99 7.68
C PRO A 838 -29.85 11.42 8.21
N ASN A 839 -30.86 12.23 7.90
CA ASN A 839 -30.96 13.65 8.19
C ASN A 839 -31.58 13.92 9.58
N THR A 840 -31.64 12.88 10.41
CA THR A 840 -32.14 12.86 11.80
C THR A 840 -31.06 13.37 12.74
N LEU A 841 -30.89 14.69 12.84
CA LEU A 841 -30.04 15.29 13.87
C LEU A 841 -30.76 15.30 15.23
N ARG A 842 -30.03 14.92 16.28
CA ARG A 842 -30.38 15.20 17.68
C ARG A 842 -29.84 16.56 18.08
N PHE A 843 -30.51 17.25 19.01
CA PHE A 843 -30.06 18.57 19.46
C PHE A 843 -28.64 18.55 20.06
N SER A 844 -28.27 17.49 20.78
CA SER A 844 -26.93 17.30 21.35
C SER A 844 -25.81 17.10 20.32
N TRP A 845 -26.15 16.88 19.04
CA TRP A 845 -25.21 16.77 17.92
C TRP A 845 -25.01 18.08 17.16
N LEU A 846 -25.71 19.16 17.54
CA LEU A 846 -25.44 20.49 17.00
C LEU A 846 -24.08 21.02 17.49
N PRO A 847 -23.33 21.76 16.66
CA PRO A 847 -22.14 22.50 17.09
C PRO A 847 -22.41 23.32 18.37
N GLY A 848 -21.60 23.09 19.41
CA GLY A 848 -21.77 23.64 20.76
C GLY A 848 -22.48 22.71 21.76
N GLY A 849 -23.14 21.64 21.32
CA GLY A 849 -23.94 20.71 22.15
C GLY A 849 -23.14 19.75 23.06
N GLY A 850 -21.89 20.06 23.39
CA GLY A 850 -21.01 19.26 24.26
C GLY A 850 -20.42 17.99 23.64
N LEU A 851 -21.12 17.35 22.69
CA LEU A 851 -20.64 16.16 21.97
C LEU A 851 -20.13 16.47 20.55
N ALA A 852 -20.69 17.50 19.89
CA ALA A 852 -20.24 17.93 18.57
C ALA A 852 -18.84 18.58 18.64
N ARG A 853 -17.88 18.02 17.89
CA ARG A 853 -16.47 18.47 17.82
C ARG A 853 -16.16 19.42 16.65
N GLU A 854 -17.19 19.98 16.01
CA GLU A 854 -17.04 21.01 14.98
C GLU A 854 -16.48 22.33 15.56
N PRO A 855 -15.71 23.10 14.77
CA PRO A 855 -15.21 24.43 15.15
C PRO A 855 -16.30 25.50 15.12
N GLY A 856 -17.32 25.31 15.96
CA GLY A 856 -18.45 26.21 16.14
C GLY A 856 -19.48 26.19 14.99
N PRO A 857 -20.70 26.66 15.27
CA PRO A 857 -21.72 26.92 14.25
C PRO A 857 -21.43 28.20 13.46
N MET A 858 -21.48 28.14 12.13
CA MET A 858 -21.39 29.34 11.28
C MET A 858 -22.72 30.09 11.26
N GLU A 859 -22.69 31.43 11.26
CA GLU A 859 -23.90 32.24 11.08
C GLU A 859 -24.62 31.86 9.78
N GLY A 860 -25.94 31.66 9.85
CA GLY A 860 -26.76 31.23 8.72
C GLY A 860 -26.72 29.73 8.41
N GLN A 861 -25.99 28.91 9.17
CA GLN A 861 -26.04 27.45 9.05
C GLN A 861 -27.40 26.93 9.54
N GLU A 862 -28.07 26.08 8.76
CA GLU A 862 -29.42 25.57 9.04
C GLU A 862 -29.46 24.03 9.12
N TYR A 863 -30.26 23.49 10.05
CA TYR A 863 -30.44 22.04 10.26
C TYR A 863 -31.90 21.68 10.55
N ASN A 864 -32.28 20.43 10.27
CA ASN A 864 -33.55 19.83 10.72
C ASN A 864 -33.27 18.90 11.92
N VAL A 865 -33.94 19.13 13.06
CA VAL A 865 -33.70 18.42 14.34
C VAL A 865 -34.99 17.72 14.78
N MET A 866 -34.88 16.48 15.28
CA MET A 866 -36.05 15.60 15.51
C MET A 866 -36.32 15.16 16.96
N ASP A 867 -35.47 15.50 17.94
CA ASP A 867 -35.64 15.05 19.35
C ASP A 867 -36.02 16.16 20.36
N CYS A 868 -36.50 17.30 19.86
CA CYS A 868 -36.77 18.52 20.64
C CYS A 868 -38.03 18.45 21.54
N GLN A 869 -38.13 17.46 22.44
CA GLN A 869 -39.28 17.32 23.34
C GLN A 869 -39.33 18.34 24.49
N THR A 870 -38.21 18.97 24.87
CA THR A 870 -38.13 19.82 26.08
C THR A 870 -37.22 21.06 25.99
N ALA A 871 -36.52 21.29 24.88
CA ALA A 871 -35.66 22.47 24.74
C ALA A 871 -36.48 23.76 24.49
N ALA A 872 -36.49 24.66 25.47
CA ALA A 872 -37.12 25.97 25.39
C ALA A 872 -36.29 26.94 24.52
N PHE A 873 -36.38 26.81 23.20
CA PHE A 873 -36.08 27.93 22.30
C PHE A 873 -37.13 29.01 22.57
N GLY A 874 -36.70 30.22 22.94
CA GLY A 874 -37.56 31.27 23.51
C GLY A 874 -38.58 31.94 22.57
N ASP A 875 -38.71 31.47 21.33
CA ASP A 875 -39.48 32.11 20.27
C ASP A 875 -40.74 31.33 19.87
N ILE A 876 -41.78 32.07 19.50
CA ILE A 876 -43.08 31.55 19.06
C ILE A 876 -42.97 31.04 17.61
N VAL A 877 -43.49 29.84 17.35
CA VAL A 877 -43.35 29.13 16.07
C VAL A 877 -44.67 29.10 15.30
N ILE A 878 -44.61 29.27 13.97
CA ILE A 878 -45.71 28.99 13.04
C ILE A 878 -45.27 27.86 12.09
N GLY A 879 -45.58 26.60 12.43
CA GLY A 879 -45.32 25.43 11.58
C GLY A 879 -44.28 24.44 12.13
N GLY A 880 -44.37 23.19 11.68
CA GLY A 880 -43.58 22.06 12.20
C GLY A 880 -44.45 21.04 12.94
N GLY A 881 -44.21 19.75 12.68
CA GLY A 881 -44.89 18.65 13.37
C GLY A 881 -44.29 18.36 14.76
N THR A 882 -44.90 17.45 15.50
CA THR A 882 -44.49 17.08 16.86
C THR A 882 -43.00 16.69 16.93
N ASN A 883 -42.18 17.55 17.55
CA ASN A 883 -40.73 17.42 17.78
C ASN A 883 -39.80 17.68 16.58
N HIS A 884 -40.30 18.07 15.40
CA HIS A 884 -39.46 18.36 14.22
C HIS A 884 -39.34 19.87 13.99
N TYR A 885 -38.12 20.41 14.13
CA TYR A 885 -37.84 21.84 13.93
C TYR A 885 -36.68 22.05 12.97
N LYS A 886 -36.79 23.08 12.14
CA LYS A 886 -35.64 23.65 11.44
C LYS A 886 -35.02 24.74 12.31
N VAL A 887 -33.70 24.72 12.47
CA VAL A 887 -32.93 25.68 13.29
C VAL A 887 -31.86 26.37 12.45
N ARG A 888 -31.48 27.60 12.82
CA ARG A 888 -30.45 28.43 12.20
C ARG A 888 -29.55 29.00 13.28
N HIS A 889 -28.25 29.13 13.02
CA HIS A 889 -27.37 29.85 13.94
C HIS A 889 -27.36 31.36 13.61
N ASN A 890 -27.56 32.22 14.63
CA ASN A 890 -27.60 33.68 14.49
C ASN A 890 -26.34 34.40 15.03
N ALA A 891 -25.17 33.78 14.82
CA ALA A 891 -23.87 34.13 15.39
C ALA A 891 -23.72 33.95 16.91
N SER A 892 -24.80 34.01 17.70
CA SER A 892 -24.76 33.83 19.16
C SER A 892 -25.48 32.57 19.66
N ASN A 893 -26.57 32.17 19.01
CA ASN A 893 -27.42 31.05 19.43
C ASN A 893 -27.99 30.26 18.25
N TRP A 894 -28.36 29.02 18.51
CA TRP A 894 -29.31 28.28 17.68
C TRP A 894 -30.71 28.83 17.91
N ILE A 895 -31.30 29.45 16.88
CA ILE A 895 -32.70 29.88 16.85
C ILE A 895 -33.51 28.94 15.96
N ARG A 896 -34.84 28.91 16.14
CA ARG A 896 -35.72 28.21 15.19
C ARG A 896 -35.93 29.08 13.95
N VAL A 897 -36.07 28.45 12.78
CA VAL A 897 -36.43 29.12 11.51
C VAL A 897 -37.56 28.35 10.83
N GLY A 898 -38.74 28.95 10.82
CA GLY A 898 -39.96 28.46 10.16
C GLY A 898 -40.86 29.64 9.88
#